data_AF-E1QLN7-F1
#
_entry.id   AF-E1QLN7-F1
#
_cell.length_a   1.000
_cell.length_b   1.000
_cell.length_c   1.000
_cell.angle_alpha   90.00
_cell.angle_beta   90.00
_cell.angle_gamma   90.00
#
_symmetry.space_group_name_H-M   'P 1'
#
loop_
_entity.id
_entity.type
_entity.pdbx_description
1 polymer ?
#
loop_
_entity_poly.entity_id
_entity_poly.type
_entity_poly.pdbx_seq_one_letter_code
_entity_poly.pdbx_strand_id
1 'polypeptide(L)'
;MAPGKANILKSMPKKLKKLYSRTLVNTFDRVDFLGLARFFANSESARRIREKFKDLPPAWDNQDQLSELAIDLLIQQTAQNGDPIDPQTAAQLIDEIRVRYDSQQHIWAATAIATLFDYLFDLDDPDYPFTSKDKRELAHVGQLQAHMAAGKGVVYLVNHSTHFDEFLIDMLWQHARLGLPLFAAGQNMMRIKSLGKLLNLGLYVVLRQGANRHQMAALYNYCRAISEIGGQQGIFLEAWAGGARTKDGSLRYPRRLVTLRGALDVSDDVVVQPIALSYSVVPEDLPLCARGGGRAWFRGVGFWRGLGKIIAHPKTFPLRMAQNLYGRAYLNMPRPWLLSELKALHEADKGGLALDEFVSLHCIREIARSKKIMASQLVARGLVSARRKRIRDLEAAVSQELELIREYHQSTFGHEPDLEDFIRHNPLDRVIADGLATLRRRGIISRLRRDELKLPLVRSEAGLSFYATHADRRIYSPTADQNLVIVGAGYWGFAIARLVGLRLLEDKRYNNASLTLFDTRRELVDEMNLRRTGSGRFSEVLLPKNIFVTHDLPSAFRKASEIIIASTPEDFEARLEAILRATDHPFKLIIATRGLLPGHRRPAITVARQMATRLGRGEVEAFALTGPVDPEEIVNAAPVKGILAGQQPGLSQLADLFNLPPAGVTLSLDPVGVQVADTMARIYAMWVNFVMRSDRPHRPQDVGRLMADGAGETRRLALAMGASEDTFRAGSHAFITTYVTASFDGDIRDFGRDLGRLARKQKDIPAAAQKLDRQMKEDGHGVQVLADLQLAHEAAAELGLDLPVLSDAFETICAGKNADDDQ
;
A
#
# COMPACT_ATOMS: atom_id res chain seq x y z
N MET A 1 26.22 12.71 -8.38
CA MET A 1 25.35 13.19 -9.46
C MET A 1 25.47 12.29 -10.68
N ALA A 2 24.41 11.54 -10.96
CA ALA A 2 24.06 10.94 -12.25
C ALA A 2 22.65 10.34 -12.03
N PRO A 3 21.57 11.13 -12.15
CA PRO A 3 20.22 10.63 -11.97
C PRO A 3 19.75 9.94 -13.27
N GLY A 4 18.95 8.90 -13.12
CA GLY A 4 17.96 8.50 -14.12
C GLY A 4 18.47 7.80 -15.39
N LYS A 5 18.77 6.50 -15.32
CA LYS A 5 18.36 5.62 -16.43
C LYS A 5 16.86 5.39 -16.34
N ALA A 6 16.11 6.41 -16.74
CA ALA A 6 14.69 6.27 -17.05
C ALA A 6 14.56 5.17 -18.12
N ASN A 7 13.67 4.23 -17.86
CA ASN A 7 13.34 3.13 -18.75
C ASN A 7 12.95 3.70 -20.12
N ILE A 8 13.75 3.46 -21.18
CA ILE A 8 13.54 3.94 -22.56
C ILE A 8 12.11 3.62 -23.07
N LEU A 9 11.48 2.61 -22.48
CA LEU A 9 10.08 2.29 -22.69
C LEU A 9 9.14 3.43 -22.34
N LYS A 10 9.35 4.25 -21.30
CA LYS A 10 8.41 5.32 -20.93
C LYS A 10 8.40 6.50 -21.91
N SER A 11 9.55 6.83 -22.51
CA SER A 11 9.68 7.90 -23.51
C SER A 11 9.32 7.46 -24.95
N MET A 12 9.10 6.16 -25.19
CA MET A 12 8.70 5.68 -26.51
C MET A 12 7.24 6.03 -26.83
N PRO A 13 6.97 6.53 -28.06
CA PRO A 13 5.61 6.72 -28.57
C PRO A 13 4.77 5.44 -28.41
N LYS A 14 3.46 5.58 -28.14
CA LYS A 14 2.52 4.43 -27.97
C LYS A 14 2.63 3.39 -29.11
N LYS A 15 2.88 3.82 -30.36
CA LYS A 15 3.08 2.94 -31.52
C LYS A 15 4.32 2.06 -31.39
N LEU A 16 5.45 2.61 -30.92
CA LEU A 16 6.70 1.88 -30.69
C LEU A 16 6.63 0.92 -29.51
N LYS A 17 5.92 1.27 -28.43
CA LYS A 17 5.59 0.32 -27.34
C LYS A 17 4.79 -0.87 -27.85
N LYS A 18 3.76 -0.60 -28.67
CA LYS A 18 2.90 -1.63 -29.26
C LYS A 18 3.71 -2.53 -30.21
N LEU A 19 4.60 -1.96 -31.01
CA LEU A 19 5.51 -2.69 -31.87
C LEU A 19 6.48 -3.58 -31.06
N TYR A 20 7.16 -3.03 -30.05
CA TYR A 20 8.07 -3.78 -29.18
C TYR A 20 7.38 -4.93 -28.43
N SER A 21 6.17 -4.68 -27.89
CA SER A 21 5.36 -5.73 -27.25
C SER A 21 4.94 -6.82 -28.23
N ARG A 22 4.60 -6.48 -29.48
CA ARG A 22 4.30 -7.45 -30.53
C ARG A 22 5.54 -8.24 -30.94
N THR A 23 6.70 -7.61 -31.04
CA THR A 23 7.95 -8.31 -31.38
C THR A 23 8.36 -9.30 -30.28
N LEU A 24 8.24 -8.92 -29.00
CA LEU A 24 8.46 -9.83 -27.87
C LEU A 24 7.47 -11.01 -27.86
N VAL A 25 6.17 -10.74 -27.99
CA VAL A 25 5.14 -11.81 -28.07
C VAL A 25 5.44 -12.74 -29.25
N ASN A 26 5.73 -12.20 -30.44
CA ASN A 26 6.09 -13.00 -31.62
C ASN A 26 7.39 -13.81 -31.45
N THR A 27 8.33 -13.36 -30.61
CA THR A 27 9.57 -14.10 -30.32
C THR A 27 9.30 -15.25 -29.34
N PHE A 28 8.45 -15.02 -28.34
CA PHE A 28 8.04 -16.04 -27.36
C PHE A 28 7.04 -17.06 -27.93
N ASP A 29 6.17 -16.65 -28.86
CA ASP A 29 5.25 -17.56 -29.57
C ASP A 29 5.98 -18.57 -30.48
N ARG A 30 7.24 -18.29 -30.85
CA ARG A 30 8.11 -19.25 -31.56
C ARG A 30 8.67 -20.34 -30.64
N VAL A 31 8.56 -20.19 -29.33
CA VAL A 31 9.01 -21.18 -28.35
C VAL A 31 7.85 -22.09 -28.01
N ASP A 32 7.96 -23.38 -28.35
CA ASP A 32 7.00 -24.40 -27.93
C ASP A 32 7.28 -24.83 -26.49
N PHE A 33 6.64 -24.15 -25.53
CA PHE A 33 6.81 -24.44 -24.10
C PHE A 33 6.36 -25.84 -23.71
N LEU A 34 5.30 -26.36 -24.35
CA LEU A 34 4.82 -27.72 -24.10
C LEU A 34 5.80 -28.76 -24.67
N GLY A 35 6.31 -28.52 -25.88
CA GLY A 35 7.38 -29.33 -26.47
C GLY A 35 8.66 -29.31 -25.63
N LEU A 36 9.03 -28.16 -25.08
CA LEU A 36 10.16 -28.04 -24.15
C LEU A 36 9.92 -28.79 -22.83
N ALA A 37 8.72 -28.70 -22.26
CA ALA A 37 8.36 -29.45 -21.06
C ALA A 37 8.44 -30.95 -21.32
N ARG A 38 7.92 -31.43 -22.46
CA ARG A 38 8.04 -32.82 -22.90
C ARG A 38 9.50 -33.24 -23.06
N PHE A 39 10.32 -32.43 -23.73
CA PHE A 39 11.74 -32.71 -23.93
C PHE A 39 12.47 -32.83 -22.59
N PHE A 40 12.23 -31.89 -21.67
CA PHE A 40 12.87 -31.86 -20.36
C PHE A 40 12.39 -32.98 -19.44
N ALA A 41 11.10 -33.31 -19.46
CA ALA A 41 10.52 -34.43 -18.70
C ALA A 41 11.13 -35.78 -19.12
N ASN A 42 11.55 -35.93 -20.38
CA ASN A 42 12.20 -37.12 -20.90
C ASN A 42 13.73 -37.12 -20.71
N SER A 43 14.30 -36.06 -20.14
CA SER A 43 15.73 -35.99 -19.85
C SER A 43 16.16 -36.98 -18.75
N GLU A 44 17.46 -37.23 -18.68
CA GLU A 44 18.04 -38.04 -17.59
C GLU A 44 17.90 -37.36 -16.22
N SER A 45 18.05 -36.04 -16.16
CA SER A 45 17.85 -35.26 -14.92
C SER A 45 16.43 -35.40 -14.35
N ALA A 46 15.44 -35.63 -15.21
CA ALA A 46 14.05 -35.80 -14.81
C ALA A 46 13.69 -37.26 -14.45
N ARG A 47 14.59 -38.24 -14.61
CA ARG A 47 14.29 -39.68 -14.46
C ARG A 47 13.61 -40.00 -13.12
N ARG A 48 14.15 -39.48 -12.01
CA ARG A 48 13.60 -39.70 -10.65
C ARG A 48 12.15 -39.23 -10.54
N ILE A 49 11.89 -37.98 -10.94
CA ILE A 49 10.57 -37.37 -10.85
C ILE A 49 9.61 -38.05 -11.82
N ARG A 50 10.05 -38.35 -13.03
CA ARG A 50 9.25 -39.06 -14.04
C ARG A 50 8.77 -40.41 -13.54
N GLU A 51 9.64 -41.22 -12.92
CA GLU A 51 9.24 -42.50 -12.34
C GLU A 51 8.22 -42.35 -11.21
N LYS A 52 8.31 -41.26 -10.43
CA LYS A 52 7.34 -40.96 -9.36
C LYS A 52 5.99 -40.50 -9.90
N PHE A 53 5.98 -39.72 -10.98
CA PHE A 53 4.79 -39.06 -11.52
C PHE A 53 4.10 -39.82 -12.65
N LYS A 54 4.71 -40.89 -13.19
CA LYS A 54 4.12 -41.66 -14.31
C LYS A 54 2.73 -42.22 -14.00
N ASP A 55 2.46 -42.52 -12.73
CA ASP A 55 1.21 -43.12 -12.24
C ASP A 55 0.35 -42.10 -11.46
N LEU A 56 0.43 -40.81 -11.82
CA LEU A 56 -0.48 -39.81 -11.28
C LEU A 56 -1.90 -40.05 -11.84
N PRO A 57 -2.93 -40.07 -10.99
CA PRO A 57 -4.30 -40.18 -11.47
C PRO A 57 -4.68 -38.94 -12.30
N PRO A 58 -5.53 -39.09 -13.33
CA PRO A 58 -6.04 -37.95 -14.07
C PRO A 58 -6.83 -37.02 -13.15
N ALA A 59 -6.55 -35.72 -13.19
CA ALA A 59 -7.15 -34.75 -12.28
C ALA A 59 -8.49 -34.17 -12.76
N TRP A 60 -8.69 -34.04 -14.08
CA TRP A 60 -9.85 -33.35 -14.68
C TRP A 60 -10.39 -34.04 -15.93
N ASP A 61 -10.53 -35.37 -15.88
CA ASP A 61 -11.17 -36.13 -16.97
C ASP A 61 -12.68 -35.80 -17.10
N ASN A 62 -13.27 -35.23 -16.05
CA ASN A 62 -14.63 -34.73 -15.99
C ASN A 62 -14.78 -33.25 -16.43
N GLN A 63 -13.79 -32.66 -17.12
CA GLN A 63 -13.84 -31.24 -17.53
C GLN A 63 -15.03 -30.88 -18.44
N ASP A 64 -15.55 -31.84 -19.22
CA ASP A 64 -16.72 -31.61 -20.06
C ASP A 64 -18.00 -31.58 -19.21
N GLN A 65 -18.14 -32.50 -18.24
CA GLN A 65 -19.22 -32.47 -17.24
C GLN A 65 -19.20 -31.17 -16.42
N LEU A 66 -18.00 -30.69 -16.05
CA LEU A 66 -17.84 -29.39 -15.40
C LEU A 66 -18.38 -28.25 -16.27
N SER A 67 -18.08 -28.27 -17.57
CA SER A 67 -18.51 -27.23 -18.51
C SER A 67 -20.03 -27.26 -18.70
N GLU A 68 -20.63 -28.44 -18.85
CA GLU A 68 -22.09 -28.61 -18.95
C GLU A 68 -22.80 -28.07 -17.70
N LEU A 69 -22.36 -28.45 -16.50
CA LEU A 69 -22.93 -27.94 -15.26
C LEU A 69 -22.81 -26.41 -15.14
N ALA A 70 -21.66 -25.84 -15.52
CA ALA A 70 -21.45 -24.40 -15.49
C ALA A 70 -22.38 -23.65 -16.45
N ILE A 71 -22.66 -24.23 -17.64
CA ILE A 71 -23.62 -23.70 -18.61
C ILE A 71 -25.03 -23.70 -18.02
N ASP A 72 -25.46 -24.82 -17.43
CA ASP A 72 -26.80 -24.96 -16.84
C ASP A 72 -27.02 -23.97 -15.70
N LEU A 73 -26.05 -23.86 -14.78
CA LEU A 73 -26.07 -22.90 -13.68
C LEU A 73 -26.12 -21.45 -14.19
N LEU A 74 -25.38 -21.13 -15.24
CA LEU A 74 -25.39 -19.80 -15.86
C LEU A 74 -26.75 -19.45 -16.45
N ILE A 75 -27.35 -20.36 -17.22
CA ILE A 75 -28.69 -20.17 -17.81
C ILE A 75 -29.73 -19.98 -16.71
N GLN A 76 -29.69 -20.82 -15.66
CA GLN A 76 -30.62 -20.73 -14.54
C GLN A 76 -30.48 -19.39 -13.80
N GLN A 77 -29.26 -18.98 -13.45
CA GLN A 77 -29.02 -17.75 -12.70
C GLN A 77 -29.42 -16.50 -13.51
N THR A 78 -29.12 -16.47 -14.80
CA THR A 78 -29.45 -15.34 -15.67
C THR A 78 -30.95 -15.19 -15.89
N ALA A 79 -31.67 -16.31 -16.05
CA ALA A 79 -33.13 -16.32 -16.08
C ALA A 79 -33.77 -15.80 -14.78
N GLN A 80 -33.28 -16.25 -13.62
CA GLN A 80 -33.75 -15.77 -12.31
C GLN A 80 -33.52 -14.27 -12.09
N ASN A 81 -32.43 -13.74 -12.65
CA ASN A 81 -32.09 -12.32 -12.57
C ASN A 81 -32.84 -11.43 -13.60
N GLY A 82 -33.76 -12.00 -14.39
CA GLY A 82 -34.55 -11.28 -15.39
C GLY A 82 -33.75 -10.89 -16.65
N ASP A 83 -32.65 -11.58 -16.94
CA ASP A 83 -31.71 -11.27 -18.03
C ASP A 83 -31.26 -12.56 -18.73
N PRO A 84 -32.19 -13.35 -19.30
CA PRO A 84 -31.91 -14.70 -19.78
C PRO A 84 -30.94 -14.70 -20.95
N ILE A 85 -30.00 -15.65 -20.93
CA ILE A 85 -29.04 -15.88 -22.01
C ILE A 85 -29.42 -17.14 -22.79
N ASP A 86 -29.18 -17.15 -24.10
CA ASP A 86 -29.39 -18.35 -24.90
C ASP A 86 -28.27 -19.39 -24.63
N PRO A 87 -28.56 -20.69 -24.78
CA PRO A 87 -27.59 -21.75 -24.49
C PRO A 87 -26.31 -21.69 -25.32
N GLN A 88 -26.35 -21.20 -26.57
CA GLN A 88 -25.15 -21.12 -27.41
C GLN A 88 -24.21 -20.05 -26.91
N THR A 89 -24.74 -18.88 -26.54
CA THR A 89 -23.93 -17.80 -25.95
C THR A 89 -23.39 -18.22 -24.58
N ALA A 90 -24.18 -18.91 -23.74
CA ALA A 90 -23.69 -19.48 -22.48
C ALA A 90 -22.50 -20.44 -22.70
N ALA A 91 -22.61 -21.36 -23.66
CA ALA A 91 -21.54 -22.28 -24.01
C ALA A 91 -20.28 -21.56 -24.51
N GLN A 92 -20.42 -20.51 -25.32
CA GLN A 92 -19.29 -19.68 -25.77
C GLN A 92 -18.59 -19.00 -24.59
N LEU A 93 -19.34 -18.42 -23.66
CA LEU A 93 -18.78 -17.76 -22.48
C LEU A 93 -18.02 -18.73 -21.56
N ILE A 94 -18.52 -19.96 -21.41
CA ILE A 94 -17.83 -21.01 -20.65
C ILE A 94 -16.58 -21.51 -21.40
N ASP A 95 -16.63 -21.68 -22.72
CA ASP A 95 -15.46 -22.11 -23.51
C ASP A 95 -14.29 -21.09 -23.47
N GLU A 96 -14.60 -19.80 -23.31
CA GLU A 96 -13.61 -18.74 -23.12
C GLU A 96 -12.80 -18.89 -21.82
N ILE A 97 -13.40 -19.47 -20.78
CA ILE A 97 -12.80 -19.54 -19.43
C ILE A 97 -12.38 -20.93 -18.99
N ARG A 98 -12.91 -21.98 -19.61
CA ARG A 98 -12.69 -23.38 -19.19
C ARG A 98 -11.22 -23.79 -19.15
N VAL A 99 -10.94 -24.78 -18.30
CA VAL A 99 -9.69 -25.54 -18.33
C VAL A 99 -9.61 -26.35 -19.63
N ARG A 100 -8.39 -26.64 -20.10
CA ARG A 100 -8.13 -27.55 -21.22
C ARG A 100 -7.12 -28.60 -20.76
N TYR A 101 -7.60 -29.53 -19.93
CA TYR A 101 -6.78 -30.55 -19.30
C TYR A 101 -6.45 -31.70 -20.26
N ASP A 102 -5.21 -32.17 -20.18
CA ASP A 102 -4.73 -33.39 -20.83
C ASP A 102 -3.77 -34.08 -19.86
N SER A 103 -4.09 -35.32 -19.49
CA SER A 103 -3.36 -36.07 -18.46
C SER A 103 -1.87 -36.28 -18.81
N GLN A 104 -1.58 -36.60 -20.06
CA GLN A 104 -0.21 -36.87 -20.49
C GLN A 104 0.64 -35.60 -20.53
N GLN A 105 0.05 -34.50 -21.01
CA GLN A 105 0.68 -33.18 -21.03
C GLN A 105 0.90 -32.64 -19.62
N HIS A 106 -0.06 -32.87 -18.71
CA HIS A 106 0.08 -32.55 -17.29
C HIS A 106 1.27 -33.29 -16.68
N ILE A 107 1.42 -34.61 -16.88
CA ILE A 107 2.56 -35.36 -16.37
C ILE A 107 3.89 -34.79 -16.88
N TRP A 108 3.98 -34.42 -18.17
CA TRP A 108 5.18 -33.79 -18.71
C TRP A 108 5.45 -32.42 -18.08
N ALA A 109 4.43 -31.58 -17.95
CA ALA A 109 4.53 -30.27 -17.33
C ALA A 109 4.97 -30.37 -15.86
N ALA A 110 4.30 -31.19 -15.06
CA ALA A 110 4.59 -31.42 -13.65
C ALA A 110 6.02 -31.96 -13.47
N THR A 111 6.43 -32.95 -14.28
CA THR A 111 7.79 -33.51 -14.23
C THR A 111 8.84 -32.45 -14.55
N ALA A 112 8.60 -31.64 -15.57
CA ALA A 112 9.53 -30.60 -16.00
C ALA A 112 9.67 -29.49 -14.95
N ILE A 113 8.55 -29.01 -14.40
CA ILE A 113 8.50 -27.97 -13.38
C ILE A 113 9.16 -28.44 -12.08
N ALA A 114 8.81 -29.63 -11.59
CA ALA A 114 9.40 -30.21 -10.39
C ALA A 114 10.92 -30.39 -10.54
N THR A 115 11.38 -30.91 -11.68
CA THR A 115 12.82 -31.04 -11.97
C THR A 115 13.50 -29.67 -12.01
N LEU A 116 12.87 -28.63 -12.55
CA LEU A 116 13.41 -27.27 -12.57
C LEU A 116 13.49 -26.68 -11.16
N PHE A 117 12.45 -26.86 -10.34
CA PHE A 117 12.37 -26.30 -9.00
C PHE A 117 13.32 -26.98 -8.02
N ASP A 118 13.58 -28.29 -8.19
CA ASP A 118 14.65 -29.03 -7.49
C ASP A 118 16.03 -28.36 -7.65
N TYR A 119 16.26 -27.62 -8.74
CA TYR A 119 17.49 -26.84 -8.93
C TYR A 119 17.37 -25.40 -8.41
N LEU A 120 16.24 -24.74 -8.63
CA LEU A 120 16.09 -23.31 -8.34
C LEU A 120 15.94 -23.01 -6.84
N PHE A 121 15.40 -23.96 -6.08
CA PHE A 121 15.15 -23.86 -4.65
C PHE A 121 16.05 -24.79 -3.84
N ASP A 122 16.28 -24.38 -2.60
CA ASP A 122 16.97 -25.17 -1.59
C ASP A 122 15.91 -25.98 -0.83
N LEU A 123 15.80 -27.27 -1.14
CA LEU A 123 14.79 -28.18 -0.62
C LEU A 123 15.40 -29.09 0.45
N ASP A 124 14.75 -29.17 1.62
CA ASP A 124 15.17 -30.06 2.71
C ASP A 124 14.85 -31.53 2.43
N ASP A 125 13.63 -31.80 1.94
CA ASP A 125 13.16 -33.14 1.53
C ASP A 125 12.68 -33.07 0.07
N PRO A 126 13.45 -33.61 -0.90
CA PRO A 126 13.03 -33.63 -2.29
C PRO A 126 11.77 -34.48 -2.55
N ASP A 127 11.43 -35.40 -1.66
CA ASP A 127 10.21 -36.20 -1.79
C ASP A 127 8.96 -35.46 -1.29
N TYR A 128 9.14 -34.44 -0.44
CA TYR A 128 8.10 -33.53 0.05
C TYR A 128 8.61 -32.09 -0.03
N PRO A 129 8.72 -31.53 -1.26
CA PRO A 129 9.34 -30.23 -1.49
C PRO A 129 8.59 -29.12 -0.75
N PHE A 130 9.31 -28.07 -0.36
CA PHE A 130 8.76 -26.91 0.37
C PHE A 130 8.17 -27.24 1.75
N THR A 131 8.57 -28.37 2.34
CA THR A 131 8.26 -28.71 3.73
C THR A 131 9.53 -28.73 4.57
N SER A 132 9.36 -28.46 5.86
CA SER A 132 10.40 -28.64 6.86
C SER A 132 10.68 -30.13 7.09
N LYS A 133 11.85 -30.44 7.66
CA LYS A 133 12.25 -31.84 7.93
C LYS A 133 11.28 -32.60 8.84
N ASP A 134 10.62 -31.88 9.74
CA ASP A 134 9.59 -32.40 10.65
C ASP A 134 8.19 -32.47 9.99
N LYS A 135 8.05 -32.00 8.75
CA LYS A 135 6.81 -31.98 7.96
C LYS A 135 5.65 -31.29 8.66
N ARG A 136 5.92 -30.32 9.55
CA ARG A 136 4.88 -29.62 10.31
C ARG A 136 3.89 -28.87 9.42
N GLU A 137 4.30 -28.51 8.22
CA GLU A 137 3.44 -27.91 7.18
C GLU A 137 2.32 -28.85 6.73
N LEU A 138 2.51 -30.15 6.89
CA LEU A 138 1.56 -31.20 6.51
C LEU A 138 0.70 -31.68 7.68
N ALA A 139 0.76 -31.04 8.85
CA ALA A 139 0.11 -31.50 10.08
C ALA A 139 -1.40 -31.78 9.91
N HIS A 140 -2.07 -31.08 8.99
CA HIS A 140 -3.51 -31.20 8.73
C HIS A 140 -3.85 -31.90 7.40
N VAL A 141 -2.87 -32.44 6.67
CA VAL A 141 -3.10 -33.05 5.35
C VAL A 141 -4.06 -34.24 5.41
N GLY A 142 -4.00 -35.03 6.48
CA GLY A 142 -4.90 -36.18 6.68
C GLY A 142 -6.37 -35.76 6.83
N GLN A 143 -6.62 -34.63 7.49
CA GLN A 143 -7.98 -34.07 7.61
C GLN A 143 -8.52 -33.61 6.25
N LEU A 144 -7.66 -32.94 5.45
CA LEU A 144 -8.00 -32.56 4.09
C LEU A 144 -8.32 -33.78 3.22
N GLN A 145 -7.47 -34.82 3.26
CA GLN A 145 -7.69 -36.08 2.54
C GLN A 145 -9.00 -36.77 2.94
N ALA A 146 -9.35 -36.76 4.22
CA ALA A 146 -10.61 -37.31 4.70
C ALA A 146 -11.83 -36.57 4.12
N HIS A 147 -11.78 -35.24 4.03
CA HIS A 147 -12.85 -34.47 3.39
C HIS A 147 -12.95 -34.71 1.88
N MET A 148 -11.80 -34.81 1.20
CA MET A 148 -11.77 -35.13 -0.24
C MET A 148 -12.32 -36.54 -0.50
N ALA A 149 -12.00 -37.52 0.35
CA ALA A 149 -12.54 -38.88 0.26
C ALA A 149 -14.07 -38.92 0.50
N ALA A 150 -14.61 -37.94 1.22
CA ALA A 150 -16.05 -37.75 1.39
C ALA A 150 -16.73 -37.01 0.22
N GLY A 151 -16.01 -36.73 -0.88
CA GLY A 151 -16.53 -36.07 -2.07
C GLY A 151 -16.68 -34.55 -1.97
N LYS A 152 -16.19 -33.92 -0.88
CA LYS A 152 -16.27 -32.47 -0.71
C LYS A 152 -15.27 -31.76 -1.62
N GLY A 153 -15.74 -30.72 -2.32
CA GLY A 153 -14.86 -29.83 -3.06
C GLY A 153 -13.89 -29.08 -2.14
N VAL A 154 -12.80 -28.56 -2.70
CA VAL A 154 -11.79 -27.82 -1.94
C VAL A 154 -11.50 -26.47 -2.59
N VAL A 155 -11.65 -25.41 -1.81
CA VAL A 155 -11.29 -24.03 -2.16
C VAL A 155 -10.02 -23.66 -1.41
N TYR A 156 -8.89 -23.68 -2.12
CA TYR A 156 -7.60 -23.22 -1.61
C TYR A 156 -7.53 -21.70 -1.66
N LEU A 157 -7.35 -21.11 -0.49
CA LEU A 157 -7.22 -19.66 -0.33
C LEU A 157 -5.77 -19.31 0.00
N VAL A 158 -5.09 -18.66 -0.95
CA VAL A 158 -3.62 -18.60 -1.00
C VAL A 158 -3.12 -17.17 -0.97
N ASN A 159 -2.07 -16.84 -0.20
CA ASN A 159 -1.38 -15.55 -0.36
C ASN A 159 -0.55 -15.50 -1.64
N HIS A 160 -0.53 -14.37 -2.34
CA HIS A 160 0.13 -14.29 -3.65
C HIS A 160 1.39 -13.42 -3.61
N SER A 161 2.55 -14.10 -3.56
CA SER A 161 3.88 -13.48 -3.54
C SER A 161 4.55 -13.47 -4.92
N THR A 162 4.36 -14.49 -5.76
CA THR A 162 5.07 -14.66 -7.05
C THR A 162 4.22 -15.39 -8.09
N HIS A 163 4.55 -15.24 -9.38
CA HIS A 163 3.97 -16.10 -10.43
C HIS A 163 4.35 -17.58 -10.28
N PHE A 164 5.26 -17.92 -9.35
CA PHE A 164 5.60 -19.31 -9.05
C PHE A 164 4.66 -19.98 -8.05
N ASP A 165 3.80 -19.22 -7.36
CA ASP A 165 2.99 -19.72 -6.24
C ASP A 165 2.14 -20.95 -6.62
N GLU A 166 1.42 -20.90 -7.75
CA GLU A 166 0.61 -22.02 -8.26
C GLU A 166 1.46 -23.28 -8.49
N PHE A 167 2.62 -23.12 -9.13
CA PHE A 167 3.51 -24.23 -9.44
C PHE A 167 4.15 -24.87 -8.20
N LEU A 168 4.40 -24.09 -7.13
CA LEU A 168 4.89 -24.65 -5.87
C LEU A 168 3.81 -25.52 -5.20
N ILE A 169 2.56 -25.05 -5.23
CA ILE A 169 1.42 -25.81 -4.71
C ILE A 169 1.24 -27.09 -5.50
N ASP A 170 1.18 -26.98 -6.83
CA ASP A 170 1.04 -28.13 -7.73
C ASP A 170 2.16 -29.15 -7.50
N MET A 171 3.41 -28.70 -7.38
CA MET A 171 4.54 -29.58 -7.12
C MET A 171 4.36 -30.39 -5.83
N LEU A 172 4.02 -29.74 -4.70
CA LEU A 172 3.78 -30.46 -3.45
C LEU A 172 2.56 -31.40 -3.56
N TRP A 173 1.50 -30.97 -4.23
CA TRP A 173 0.27 -31.75 -4.41
C TRP A 173 0.52 -33.03 -5.22
N GLN A 174 1.31 -32.95 -6.30
CA GLN A 174 1.68 -34.15 -7.06
C GLN A 174 2.55 -35.11 -6.23
N HIS A 175 3.47 -34.58 -5.41
CA HIS A 175 4.26 -35.41 -4.50
C HIS A 175 3.40 -36.09 -3.43
N ALA A 176 2.39 -35.39 -2.91
CA ALA A 176 1.46 -35.88 -1.89
C ALA A 176 0.25 -36.63 -2.46
N ARG A 177 0.15 -36.79 -3.79
CA ARG A 177 -1.00 -37.38 -4.52
C ARG A 177 -2.35 -36.75 -4.15
N LEU A 178 -2.38 -35.42 -4.01
CA LEU A 178 -3.58 -34.64 -3.71
C LEU A 178 -4.33 -34.15 -4.97
N GLY A 179 -3.86 -34.51 -6.18
CA GLY A 179 -4.48 -34.07 -7.44
C GLY A 179 -4.01 -32.69 -7.91
N LEU A 180 -4.63 -32.14 -8.94
CA LEU A 180 -4.28 -30.82 -9.51
C LEU A 180 -5.40 -29.81 -9.24
N PRO A 181 -5.20 -28.80 -8.38
CA PRO A 181 -6.17 -27.71 -8.23
C PRO A 181 -6.20 -26.82 -9.48
N LEU A 182 -7.39 -26.31 -9.83
CA LEU A 182 -7.52 -25.30 -10.89
C LEU A 182 -7.34 -23.88 -10.33
N PHE A 183 -6.38 -23.12 -10.83
CA PHE A 183 -6.18 -21.74 -10.39
C PHE A 183 -6.81 -20.70 -11.32
N ALA A 184 -7.30 -19.62 -10.71
CA ALA A 184 -7.79 -18.44 -11.40
C ALA A 184 -6.65 -17.61 -12.01
N ALA A 185 -6.51 -17.61 -13.35
CA ALA A 185 -5.46 -16.86 -14.05
C ALA A 185 -6.00 -15.70 -14.88
N GLY A 186 -5.34 -14.53 -14.82
CA GLY A 186 -5.76 -13.38 -15.62
C GLY A 186 -5.44 -13.56 -17.12
N GLN A 187 -6.34 -13.13 -18.00
CA GLN A 187 -6.20 -13.24 -19.47
C GLN A 187 -4.86 -12.70 -20.03
N ASN A 188 -4.22 -11.76 -19.34
CA ASN A 188 -2.91 -11.23 -19.74
C ASN A 188 -1.79 -12.29 -19.77
N MET A 189 -1.87 -13.34 -18.95
CA MET A 189 -0.90 -14.45 -18.94
C MET A 189 -1.05 -15.35 -20.17
N MET A 190 -2.23 -15.37 -20.77
CA MET A 190 -2.58 -16.20 -21.92
C MET A 190 -2.28 -15.54 -23.28
N ARG A 191 -1.59 -14.38 -23.27
CA ARG A 191 -1.24 -13.64 -24.50
C ARG A 191 -0.22 -14.37 -25.38
N ILE A 192 0.67 -15.16 -24.77
CA ILE A 192 1.63 -15.99 -25.48
C ILE A 192 0.96 -17.33 -25.71
N LYS A 193 0.64 -17.68 -26.96
CA LYS A 193 -0.22 -18.83 -27.28
C LYS A 193 0.40 -20.16 -26.83
N SER A 194 1.71 -20.33 -27.02
CA SER A 194 2.43 -21.55 -26.63
C SER A 194 2.51 -21.74 -25.12
N LEU A 195 2.72 -20.65 -24.36
CA LEU A 195 2.68 -20.66 -22.89
C LEU A 195 1.25 -20.90 -22.40
N GLY A 196 0.25 -20.28 -23.04
CA GLY A 196 -1.17 -20.47 -22.72
C GLY A 196 -1.60 -21.93 -22.81
N LYS A 197 -1.07 -22.72 -23.76
CA LYS A 197 -1.34 -24.17 -23.82
C LYS A 197 -0.87 -24.92 -22.58
N LEU A 198 0.32 -24.61 -22.08
CA LEU A 198 0.86 -25.22 -20.86
C LEU A 198 0.07 -24.77 -19.63
N LEU A 199 -0.23 -23.47 -19.52
CA LEU A 199 -0.97 -22.89 -18.41
C LEU A 199 -2.42 -23.40 -18.35
N ASN A 200 -3.09 -23.57 -19.49
CA ASN A 200 -4.46 -24.08 -19.57
C ASN A 200 -4.65 -25.51 -19.03
N LEU A 201 -3.56 -26.25 -18.76
CA LEU A 201 -3.65 -27.58 -18.13
C LEU A 201 -4.18 -27.51 -16.69
N GLY A 202 -3.89 -26.42 -15.97
CA GLY A 202 -4.28 -26.25 -14.56
C GLY A 202 -4.92 -24.90 -14.25
N LEU A 203 -5.17 -24.06 -15.26
CA LEU A 203 -5.71 -22.71 -15.06
C LEU A 203 -7.04 -22.52 -15.81
N TYR A 204 -7.95 -21.77 -15.19
CA TYR A 204 -9.12 -21.18 -15.85
C TYR A 204 -8.97 -19.65 -15.95
N VAL A 205 -9.61 -19.05 -16.97
CA VAL A 205 -9.36 -17.65 -17.32
C VAL A 205 -10.30 -16.68 -16.58
N VAL A 206 -9.71 -15.62 -16.02
CA VAL A 206 -10.43 -14.49 -15.41
C VAL A 206 -10.36 -13.26 -16.31
N LEU A 207 -11.54 -12.79 -16.74
CA LEU A 207 -11.73 -11.60 -17.56
C LEU A 207 -11.83 -10.36 -16.64
N ARG A 208 -10.79 -9.53 -16.54
CA ARG A 208 -10.73 -8.42 -15.55
C ARG A 208 -11.01 -7.02 -16.09
N GLN A 209 -10.75 -6.72 -17.36
CA GLN A 209 -10.93 -5.37 -17.91
C GLN A 209 -12.03 -5.37 -18.97
N GLY A 210 -13.10 -4.61 -18.73
CA GLY A 210 -14.20 -4.46 -19.68
C GLY A 210 -15.14 -5.67 -19.77
N ALA A 211 -15.07 -6.60 -18.81
CA ALA A 211 -15.95 -7.75 -18.79
C ALA A 211 -17.40 -7.34 -18.54
N ASN A 212 -18.33 -7.87 -19.33
CA ASN A 212 -19.75 -7.60 -19.19
C ASN A 212 -20.39 -8.43 -18.06
N ARG A 213 -21.66 -8.16 -17.77
CA ARG A 213 -22.41 -8.84 -16.69
C ARG A 213 -22.47 -10.35 -16.88
N HIS A 214 -22.70 -10.84 -18.10
CA HIS A 214 -22.76 -12.27 -18.40
C HIS A 214 -21.41 -12.97 -18.27
N GLN A 215 -20.31 -12.32 -18.65
CA GLN A 215 -18.95 -12.85 -18.45
C GLN A 215 -18.62 -12.99 -16.96
N MET A 216 -19.09 -12.06 -16.12
CA MET A 216 -18.94 -12.17 -14.66
C MET A 216 -19.82 -13.29 -14.09
N ALA A 217 -21.05 -13.46 -14.59
CA ALA A 217 -21.91 -14.57 -14.23
C ALA A 217 -21.34 -15.92 -14.67
N ALA A 218 -20.75 -16.01 -15.87
CA ALA A 218 -20.11 -17.22 -16.37
C ALA A 218 -18.95 -17.65 -15.46
N LEU A 219 -18.08 -16.69 -15.10
CA LEU A 219 -16.99 -16.94 -14.15
C LEU A 219 -17.50 -17.38 -12.77
N TYR A 220 -18.55 -16.73 -12.27
CA TYR A 220 -19.19 -17.10 -11.01
C TYR A 220 -19.66 -18.56 -11.02
N ASN A 221 -20.44 -18.93 -12.04
CA ASN A 221 -21.03 -20.27 -12.12
C ASN A 221 -20.00 -21.35 -12.48
N TYR A 222 -18.93 -21.01 -13.20
CA TYR A 222 -17.82 -21.95 -13.41
C TYR A 222 -17.10 -22.29 -12.10
N CYS A 223 -16.80 -21.28 -11.27
CA CYS A 223 -16.24 -21.51 -9.92
C CYS A 223 -17.20 -22.30 -9.03
N ARG A 224 -18.50 -22.02 -9.10
CA ARG A 224 -19.53 -22.80 -8.40
C ARG A 224 -19.52 -24.25 -8.85
N ALA A 225 -19.57 -24.49 -10.16
CA ALA A 225 -19.58 -25.83 -10.74
C ALA A 225 -18.36 -26.66 -10.33
N ILE A 226 -17.16 -26.05 -10.25
CA ILE A 226 -15.96 -26.73 -9.73
C ILE A 226 -16.20 -27.25 -8.32
N SER A 227 -16.77 -26.44 -7.43
CA SER A 227 -17.03 -26.86 -6.05
C SER A 227 -18.15 -27.90 -5.94
N GLU A 228 -19.24 -27.77 -6.73
CA GLU A 228 -20.39 -28.69 -6.73
C GLU A 228 -20.01 -30.10 -7.17
N ILE A 229 -19.07 -30.26 -8.13
CA ILE A 229 -18.61 -31.60 -8.57
C ILE A 229 -17.54 -32.22 -7.66
N GLY A 230 -17.29 -31.64 -6.48
CA GLY A 230 -16.24 -32.10 -5.58
C GLY A 230 -14.82 -31.75 -6.06
N GLY A 231 -14.69 -30.79 -6.98
CA GLY A 231 -13.44 -30.38 -7.57
C GLY A 231 -12.58 -29.48 -6.66
N GLN A 232 -11.36 -29.22 -7.11
CA GLN A 232 -10.37 -28.42 -6.40
C GLN A 232 -10.07 -27.11 -7.13
N GLN A 233 -10.10 -25.98 -6.43
CA GLN A 233 -9.75 -24.69 -7.02
C GLN A 233 -8.92 -23.81 -6.10
N GLY A 234 -7.96 -23.10 -6.69
CA GLY A 234 -7.09 -22.15 -6.01
C GLY A 234 -7.47 -20.70 -6.33
N ILE A 235 -7.66 -19.91 -5.28
CA ILE A 235 -7.99 -18.48 -5.37
C ILE A 235 -6.97 -17.69 -4.55
N PHE A 236 -6.27 -16.79 -5.24
CA PHE A 236 -5.31 -15.89 -4.62
C PHE A 236 -6.00 -14.76 -3.87
N LEU A 237 -5.84 -14.75 -2.55
CA LEU A 237 -6.29 -13.73 -1.63
C LEU A 237 -5.27 -12.59 -1.63
N GLU A 238 -5.44 -11.55 -2.47
CA GLU A 238 -4.77 -10.24 -2.36
C GLU A 238 -5.10 -9.31 -3.54
N ALA A 239 -6.37 -8.94 -3.70
CA ALA A 239 -6.78 -8.07 -4.81
C ALA A 239 -6.74 -6.57 -4.46
N TRP A 240 -5.66 -5.92 -4.89
CA TRP A 240 -5.59 -4.46 -5.02
C TRP A 240 -6.16 -4.02 -6.39
N ALA A 241 -6.46 -2.72 -6.58
CA ALA A 241 -7.01 -2.16 -7.83
C ALA A 241 -6.19 -2.51 -9.09
N GLY A 242 -4.92 -2.89 -8.94
CA GLY A 242 -4.02 -3.27 -10.03
C GLY A 242 -3.60 -4.75 -10.13
N GLY A 243 -4.22 -5.70 -9.41
CA GLY A 243 -3.89 -7.14 -9.51
C GLY A 243 -4.15 -7.94 -8.22
N ALA A 244 -4.04 -9.28 -8.31
CA ALA A 244 -4.23 -10.21 -7.18
C ALA A 244 -2.94 -10.50 -6.36
N ARG A 245 -1.86 -9.75 -6.61
CA ARG A 245 -0.52 -9.96 -6.06
C ARG A 245 -0.05 -8.75 -5.26
N THR A 246 0.57 -8.96 -4.12
CA THR A 246 1.17 -7.87 -3.34
C THR A 246 2.44 -7.33 -3.98
N LYS A 247 2.52 -5.99 -4.08
CA LYS A 247 3.70 -5.30 -4.65
C LYS A 247 4.75 -4.95 -3.60
N ASP A 248 4.35 -4.96 -2.34
CA ASP A 248 5.16 -4.63 -1.17
C ASP A 248 5.28 -5.80 -0.17
N GLY A 249 4.60 -6.92 -0.42
CA GLY A 249 4.63 -8.12 0.43
C GLY A 249 3.64 -8.16 1.59
N SER A 250 2.70 -7.23 1.63
CA SER A 250 1.78 -7.09 2.77
C SER A 250 0.48 -7.89 2.60
N LEU A 251 0.09 -8.68 3.59
CA LEU A 251 -1.23 -9.34 3.59
C LEU A 251 -2.32 -8.28 3.80
N ARG A 252 -3.21 -8.04 2.82
CA ARG A 252 -4.17 -6.91 2.80
C ARG A 252 -5.63 -7.36 2.84
N TYR A 253 -6.53 -6.45 3.22
CA TYR A 253 -7.97 -6.68 3.14
C TYR A 253 -8.38 -7.13 1.72
N PRO A 254 -9.13 -8.24 1.58
CA PRO A 254 -9.50 -8.77 0.29
C PRO A 254 -10.68 -7.99 -0.30
N ARG A 255 -10.64 -7.70 -1.60
CA ARG A 255 -11.85 -7.29 -2.34
C ARG A 255 -12.79 -8.49 -2.49
N ARG A 256 -14.09 -8.22 -2.63
CA ARG A 256 -15.08 -9.22 -3.01
C ARG A 256 -14.75 -9.83 -4.37
N LEU A 257 -14.27 -11.07 -4.37
CA LEU A 257 -13.88 -11.80 -5.58
C LEU A 257 -15.07 -12.58 -6.12
N VAL A 258 -15.41 -12.36 -7.39
CA VAL A 258 -16.46 -13.13 -8.08
C VAL A 258 -16.16 -14.64 -8.04
N THR A 259 -14.89 -15.01 -8.22
CA THR A 259 -14.44 -16.41 -8.15
C THR A 259 -14.72 -17.03 -6.78
N LEU A 260 -14.44 -16.31 -5.70
CA LEU A 260 -14.69 -16.82 -4.35
C LEU A 260 -16.19 -16.91 -4.07
N ARG A 261 -16.95 -15.88 -4.44
CA ARG A 261 -18.40 -15.90 -4.25
C ARG A 261 -19.04 -17.11 -4.94
N GLY A 262 -18.63 -17.40 -6.18
CA GLY A 262 -19.08 -18.60 -6.89
C GLY A 262 -18.63 -19.89 -6.19
N ALA A 263 -17.36 -19.98 -5.80
CA ALA A 263 -16.80 -21.17 -5.15
C ALA A 263 -17.45 -21.52 -3.80
N LEU A 264 -18.05 -20.54 -3.11
CA LEU A 264 -18.76 -20.72 -1.83
C LEU A 264 -20.28 -20.87 -2.00
N ASP A 265 -20.84 -20.58 -3.17
CA ASP A 265 -22.28 -20.68 -3.45
C ASP A 265 -22.66 -22.09 -3.89
N VAL A 266 -22.45 -23.04 -2.99
CA VAL A 266 -22.67 -24.47 -3.22
C VAL A 266 -23.92 -24.97 -2.51
N SER A 267 -24.55 -26.01 -3.08
CA SER A 267 -25.67 -26.71 -2.46
C SER A 267 -25.24 -27.53 -1.24
N ASP A 268 -24.12 -28.24 -1.37
CA ASP A 268 -23.47 -29.03 -0.32
C ASP A 268 -22.32 -28.28 0.35
N ASP A 269 -21.67 -28.91 1.33
CA ASP A 269 -20.57 -28.31 2.08
C ASP A 269 -19.23 -28.43 1.34
N VAL A 270 -18.43 -27.36 1.36
CA VAL A 270 -17.11 -27.28 0.71
C VAL A 270 -16.02 -27.05 1.74
N VAL A 271 -14.82 -27.56 1.50
CA VAL A 271 -13.65 -27.31 2.34
C VAL A 271 -12.98 -26.01 1.92
N VAL A 272 -12.78 -25.10 2.86
CA VAL A 272 -11.93 -23.93 2.70
C VAL A 272 -10.58 -24.23 3.33
N GLN A 273 -9.52 -24.26 2.51
CA GLN A 273 -8.15 -24.56 2.94
C GLN A 273 -7.27 -23.31 2.79
N PRO A 274 -6.91 -22.61 3.89
CA PRO A 274 -5.90 -21.57 3.84
C PRO A 274 -4.53 -22.16 3.43
N ILE A 275 -3.73 -21.45 2.64
CA ILE A 275 -2.37 -21.85 2.25
C ILE A 275 -1.43 -20.68 2.45
N ALA A 276 -0.39 -20.88 3.25
CA ALA A 276 0.63 -19.89 3.53
C ALA A 276 1.95 -20.19 2.82
N LEU A 277 2.27 -19.41 1.79
CA LEU A 277 3.52 -19.49 1.04
C LEU A 277 4.56 -18.48 1.57
N SER A 278 5.76 -18.99 1.85
CA SER A 278 6.90 -18.22 2.35
C SER A 278 8.14 -18.40 1.48
N TYR A 279 8.88 -17.31 1.24
CA TYR A 279 10.08 -17.31 0.40
C TYR A 279 11.25 -16.57 1.06
N SER A 280 12.45 -17.17 1.03
CA SER A 280 13.68 -16.47 1.37
C SER A 280 14.01 -15.40 0.35
N VAL A 281 13.68 -15.65 -0.93
CA VAL A 281 13.78 -14.71 -2.05
C VAL A 281 12.54 -14.84 -2.90
N VAL A 282 11.78 -13.74 -3.04
CA VAL A 282 10.70 -13.67 -4.02
C VAL A 282 11.32 -13.39 -5.39
N PRO A 283 11.09 -14.23 -6.43
CA PRO A 283 11.74 -14.08 -7.73
C PRO A 283 11.60 -12.67 -8.35
N GLU A 284 10.41 -12.08 -8.20
CA GLU A 284 10.04 -10.76 -8.72
C GLU A 284 10.13 -9.62 -7.72
N ASP A 285 10.83 -9.78 -6.59
CA ASP A 285 10.97 -8.76 -5.54
C ASP A 285 11.17 -7.32 -6.09
N LEU A 286 12.25 -7.06 -6.82
CA LEU A 286 12.63 -5.76 -7.35
C LEU A 286 11.77 -5.32 -8.55
N PRO A 287 11.39 -6.19 -9.51
CA PRO A 287 10.37 -5.85 -10.48
C PRO A 287 9.07 -5.34 -9.86
N LEU A 288 8.66 -5.92 -8.72
CA LEU A 288 7.44 -5.56 -8.00
C LEU A 288 7.57 -4.25 -7.22
N CYS A 289 8.58 -4.13 -6.35
CA CYS A 289 8.68 -2.99 -5.44
C CYS A 289 9.51 -1.81 -6.00
N ALA A 290 10.48 -2.08 -6.88
CA ALA A 290 11.50 -1.10 -7.29
C ALA A 290 11.55 -0.89 -8.81
N ARG A 291 10.57 -1.41 -9.56
CA ARG A 291 10.54 -1.40 -11.05
C ARG A 291 11.82 -1.94 -11.70
N GLY A 292 12.46 -2.91 -11.05
CA GLY A 292 13.59 -3.61 -11.61
C GLY A 292 13.24 -4.22 -12.98
N GLY A 293 14.11 -4.05 -13.97
CA GLY A 293 13.94 -4.73 -15.26
C GLY A 293 14.08 -6.25 -15.12
N GLY A 294 13.75 -7.00 -16.18
CA GLY A 294 13.77 -8.47 -16.17
C GLY A 294 15.09 -9.11 -15.72
N ARG A 295 16.23 -8.40 -15.84
CA ARG A 295 17.54 -8.82 -15.28
C ARG A 295 17.52 -9.04 -13.76
N ALA A 296 16.57 -8.43 -13.04
CA ALA A 296 16.43 -8.62 -11.60
C ALA A 296 16.06 -10.06 -11.23
N TRP A 297 15.30 -10.77 -12.07
CA TRP A 297 14.94 -12.17 -11.85
C TRP A 297 16.19 -13.05 -11.66
N PHE A 298 17.21 -12.80 -12.46
CA PHE A 298 18.48 -13.55 -12.46
C PHE A 298 19.54 -13.00 -11.50
N ARG A 299 19.21 -12.06 -10.60
CA ARG A 299 20.18 -11.56 -9.61
C ARG A 299 20.48 -12.63 -8.57
N GLY A 300 21.76 -12.96 -8.45
CA GLY A 300 22.24 -14.04 -7.58
C GLY A 300 22.77 -15.24 -8.34
N VAL A 301 22.53 -15.32 -9.66
CA VAL A 301 23.11 -16.36 -10.53
C VAL A 301 24.63 -16.32 -10.45
N GLY A 302 25.22 -17.46 -10.08
CA GLY A 302 26.64 -17.56 -9.76
C GLY A 302 27.54 -17.71 -10.98
N PHE A 303 27.61 -16.70 -11.86
CA PHE A 303 28.38 -16.76 -13.12
C PHE A 303 29.81 -17.32 -12.96
N TRP A 304 30.56 -16.84 -11.96
CA TRP A 304 31.93 -17.28 -11.69
C TRP A 304 32.05 -18.68 -11.08
N ARG A 305 31.09 -19.08 -10.23
CA ARG A 305 31.01 -20.47 -9.71
C ARG A 305 30.58 -21.45 -10.80
N GLY A 306 29.93 -20.92 -11.83
CA GLY A 306 29.50 -21.65 -12.99
C GLY A 306 30.63 -21.99 -13.94
N LEU A 307 31.48 -21.03 -14.32
CA LEU A 307 32.50 -21.21 -15.37
C LEU A 307 33.32 -22.51 -15.24
N GLY A 308 33.71 -22.91 -14.03
CA GLY A 308 34.42 -24.18 -13.79
C GLY A 308 33.59 -25.45 -14.05
N LYS A 309 32.26 -25.38 -13.98
CA LYS A 309 31.32 -26.47 -14.27
C LYS A 309 30.99 -26.61 -15.77
N ILE A 310 31.38 -25.65 -16.63
CA ILE A 310 31.19 -25.75 -18.09
C ILE A 310 31.91 -26.98 -18.65
N ILE A 311 33.13 -27.24 -18.14
CA ILE A 311 33.97 -28.34 -18.59
C ILE A 311 33.37 -29.69 -18.20
N ALA A 312 32.84 -29.82 -16.97
CA ALA A 312 32.27 -31.06 -16.47
C ALA A 312 30.83 -31.34 -16.97
N HIS A 313 30.04 -30.29 -17.23
CA HIS A 313 28.61 -30.43 -17.55
C HIS A 313 28.15 -29.40 -18.60
N PRO A 314 28.65 -29.47 -19.84
CA PRO A 314 28.44 -28.45 -20.86
C PRO A 314 26.96 -28.24 -21.23
N LYS A 315 26.14 -29.30 -21.18
CA LYS A 315 24.71 -29.25 -21.56
C LYS A 315 23.76 -28.75 -20.47
N THR A 316 24.10 -28.95 -19.19
CA THR A 316 23.25 -28.54 -18.03
C THR A 316 23.80 -27.33 -17.29
N PHE A 317 24.87 -26.73 -17.81
CA PHE A 317 25.58 -25.62 -17.21
C PHE A 317 24.70 -24.40 -16.85
N PRO A 318 23.82 -23.89 -17.74
CA PRO A 318 22.98 -22.73 -17.41
C PRO A 318 22.04 -22.98 -16.23
N LEU A 319 21.48 -24.19 -16.14
CA LEU A 319 20.61 -24.61 -15.04
C LEU A 319 21.37 -24.68 -13.72
N ARG A 320 22.59 -25.24 -13.75
CA ARG A 320 23.48 -25.33 -12.57
C ARG A 320 23.99 -23.98 -12.08
N MET A 321 24.04 -22.96 -12.94
CA MET A 321 24.36 -21.58 -12.52
C MET A 321 23.25 -20.94 -11.69
N ALA A 322 22.01 -21.37 -11.91
CA ALA A 322 20.82 -20.90 -11.20
C ALA A 322 20.50 -21.75 -9.96
N GLN A 323 21.42 -22.64 -9.56
CA GLN A 323 21.23 -23.49 -8.39
C GLN A 323 20.99 -22.66 -7.12
N ASN A 324 19.92 -22.97 -6.39
CA ASN A 324 19.48 -22.30 -5.15
C ASN A 324 19.37 -20.77 -5.32
N LEU A 325 18.98 -20.31 -6.52
CA LEU A 325 18.83 -18.90 -6.85
C LEU A 325 17.82 -18.21 -5.92
N TYR A 326 16.71 -18.89 -5.63
CA TYR A 326 15.63 -18.36 -4.80
C TYR A 326 15.71 -18.82 -3.33
N GLY A 327 16.71 -19.63 -3.00
CA GLY A 327 16.93 -20.13 -1.64
C GLY A 327 15.77 -21.02 -1.17
N ARG A 328 15.37 -20.87 0.08
CA ARG A 328 14.35 -21.72 0.71
C ARG A 328 12.96 -21.16 0.46
N ALA A 329 11.99 -22.05 0.31
CA ALA A 329 10.58 -21.72 0.26
C ALA A 329 9.79 -22.77 1.04
N TYR A 330 8.65 -22.36 1.62
CA TYR A 330 7.81 -23.23 2.42
C TYR A 330 6.33 -23.03 2.07
N LEU A 331 5.58 -24.12 2.05
CA LEU A 331 4.13 -24.14 1.86
C LEU A 331 3.49 -24.73 3.11
N ASN A 332 2.89 -23.88 3.94
CA ASN A 332 2.23 -24.30 5.17
C ASN A 332 0.71 -24.47 4.95
N MET A 333 0.15 -25.58 5.45
CA MET A 333 -1.29 -25.89 5.41
C MET A 333 -1.88 -25.84 6.81
N PRO A 334 -2.45 -24.68 7.22
CA PRO A 334 -3.32 -24.59 8.40
C PRO A 334 -4.46 -25.59 8.38
N ARG A 335 -5.18 -25.70 9.50
CA ARG A 335 -6.38 -26.53 9.58
C ARG A 335 -7.38 -26.19 8.44
N PRO A 336 -7.92 -27.18 7.72
CA PRO A 336 -9.05 -26.99 6.82
C PRO A 336 -10.33 -26.68 7.59
N TRP A 337 -11.18 -25.85 7.00
CA TRP A 337 -12.48 -25.46 7.56
C TRP A 337 -13.60 -25.91 6.64
N LEU A 338 -14.69 -26.40 7.21
CA LEU A 338 -15.92 -26.57 6.44
C LEU A 338 -16.60 -25.21 6.27
N LEU A 339 -17.23 -25.00 5.12
CA LEU A 339 -17.99 -23.77 4.89
C LEU A 339 -19.14 -23.63 5.90
N SER A 340 -19.75 -24.73 6.31
CA SER A 340 -20.74 -24.77 7.40
C SER A 340 -20.20 -24.21 8.73
N GLU A 341 -18.96 -24.55 9.12
CA GLU A 341 -18.30 -24.00 10.31
C GLU A 341 -18.09 -22.48 10.17
N LEU A 342 -17.65 -22.03 9.00
CA LEU A 342 -17.41 -20.60 8.73
C LEU A 342 -18.71 -19.80 8.68
N LYS A 343 -19.81 -20.37 8.19
CA LYS A 343 -21.15 -19.76 8.22
C LYS A 343 -21.62 -19.55 9.66
N ALA A 344 -21.44 -20.55 10.55
CA ALA A 344 -21.78 -20.41 11.97
C ALA A 344 -20.96 -19.32 12.67
N LEU A 345 -19.66 -19.21 12.36
CA LEU A 345 -18.82 -18.13 12.87
C LEU A 345 -19.23 -16.75 12.32
N HIS A 346 -19.66 -16.68 11.06
CA HIS A 346 -20.13 -15.45 10.42
C HIS A 346 -21.45 -14.96 11.03
N GLU A 347 -22.38 -15.86 11.34
CA GLU A 347 -23.64 -15.52 12.02
C GLU A 347 -23.42 -14.92 13.42
N ALA A 348 -22.35 -15.34 14.10
CA ALA A 348 -21.94 -14.79 15.39
C ALA A 348 -21.18 -13.44 15.28
N ASP A 349 -20.68 -13.08 14.09
CA ASP A 349 -19.91 -11.86 13.87
C ASP A 349 -20.82 -10.63 13.74
N LYS A 350 -20.60 -9.64 14.61
CA LYS A 350 -21.34 -8.37 14.59
C LYS A 350 -20.76 -7.36 13.57
N GLY A 351 -19.77 -7.75 12.78
CA GLY A 351 -18.99 -6.87 11.92
C GLY A 351 -19.68 -6.45 10.63
N GLY A 352 -20.80 -7.08 10.27
CA GLY A 352 -21.63 -6.76 9.10
C GLY A 352 -20.98 -7.07 7.75
N LEU A 353 -20.01 -7.99 7.74
CA LEU A 353 -19.31 -8.42 6.52
C LEU A 353 -20.19 -9.34 5.69
N ALA A 354 -20.03 -9.34 4.36
CA ALA A 354 -20.58 -10.41 3.53
C ALA A 354 -19.81 -11.72 3.77
N LEU A 355 -20.46 -12.87 3.56
CA LEU A 355 -19.85 -14.19 3.81
C LEU A 355 -18.50 -14.37 3.08
N ASP A 356 -18.40 -13.97 1.82
CA ASP A 356 -17.16 -14.07 1.04
C ASP A 356 -16.02 -13.21 1.62
N GLU A 357 -16.34 -12.04 2.15
CA GLU A 357 -15.38 -11.16 2.83
C GLU A 357 -14.93 -11.76 4.16
N PHE A 358 -15.89 -12.29 4.94
CA PHE A 358 -15.61 -12.96 6.21
C PHE A 358 -14.69 -14.17 6.02
N VAL A 359 -15.03 -15.08 5.10
CA VAL A 359 -14.22 -16.27 4.79
C VAL A 359 -12.82 -15.86 4.33
N SER A 360 -12.71 -14.86 3.45
CA SER A 360 -11.42 -14.38 2.98
C SER A 360 -10.56 -13.83 4.13
N LEU A 361 -11.14 -12.98 4.98
CA LEU A 361 -10.46 -12.41 6.14
C LEU A 361 -10.00 -13.48 7.14
N HIS A 362 -10.89 -14.44 7.43
CA HIS A 362 -10.58 -15.56 8.30
C HIS A 362 -9.36 -16.31 7.76
N CYS A 363 -9.36 -16.64 6.46
CA CYS A 363 -8.22 -17.29 5.83
C CYS A 363 -6.96 -16.42 5.81
N ILE A 364 -7.06 -15.10 5.59
CA ILE A 364 -5.89 -14.20 5.72
C ILE A 364 -5.34 -14.22 7.14
N ARG A 365 -6.20 -14.31 8.17
CA ARG A 365 -5.78 -14.45 9.56
C ARG A 365 -5.03 -15.76 9.79
N GLU A 366 -5.56 -16.87 9.28
CA GLU A 366 -4.91 -18.18 9.35
C GLU A 366 -3.58 -18.23 8.57
N ILE A 367 -3.50 -17.54 7.44
CA ILE A 367 -2.28 -17.39 6.67
C ILE A 367 -1.26 -16.54 7.44
N ALA A 368 -1.65 -15.36 7.94
CA ALA A 368 -0.76 -14.48 8.71
C ALA A 368 -0.21 -15.19 9.95
N ARG A 369 -1.05 -16.02 10.58
CA ARG A 369 -0.73 -16.86 11.74
C ARG A 369 0.34 -17.90 11.44
N SER A 370 0.26 -18.56 10.28
CA SER A 370 1.08 -19.72 9.91
C SER A 370 2.26 -19.43 8.95
N LYS A 371 2.27 -18.26 8.30
CA LYS A 371 3.29 -17.89 7.31
C LYS A 371 4.66 -17.71 7.95
N LYS A 372 5.62 -18.55 7.52
CA LYS A 372 6.99 -18.56 8.06
C LYS A 372 7.74 -17.27 7.89
N ILE A 373 8.40 -16.82 8.94
CA ILE A 373 9.33 -15.68 8.90
C ILE A 373 10.72 -16.20 8.52
N MET A 374 11.29 -15.58 7.47
CA MET A 374 12.56 -16.00 6.88
C MET A 374 13.71 -15.10 7.38
N ALA A 375 14.94 -15.62 7.40
CA ALA A 375 16.13 -14.91 7.88
C ALA A 375 16.36 -13.59 7.11
N SER A 376 16.19 -13.60 5.79
CA SER A 376 16.29 -12.40 4.95
C SER A 376 15.29 -11.31 5.33
N GLN A 377 14.10 -11.70 5.76
CA GLN A 377 13.01 -10.79 6.12
C GLN A 377 13.22 -10.22 7.53
N LEU A 378 13.60 -11.07 8.49
CA LEU A 378 13.93 -10.67 9.86
C LEU A 378 15.12 -9.68 9.88
N VAL A 379 16.18 -9.98 9.11
CA VAL A 379 17.35 -9.11 9.00
C VAL A 379 17.01 -7.80 8.28
N ALA A 380 16.15 -7.84 7.25
CA ALA A 380 15.68 -6.61 6.60
C ALA A 380 14.91 -5.70 7.58
N ARG A 381 14.04 -6.27 8.42
CA ARG A 381 13.39 -5.51 9.51
C ARG A 381 14.38 -4.89 10.47
N GLY A 382 15.35 -5.67 10.96
CA GLY A 382 16.40 -5.18 11.84
C GLY A 382 17.20 -4.03 11.20
N LEU A 383 17.53 -4.12 9.92
CA LEU A 383 18.20 -3.05 9.16
C LEU A 383 17.36 -1.78 9.02
N VAL A 384 16.04 -1.89 8.84
CA VAL A 384 15.12 -0.74 8.81
C VAL A 384 15.01 -0.11 10.19
N SER A 385 14.80 -0.93 11.22
CA SER A 385 14.64 -0.47 12.61
C SER A 385 15.91 0.19 13.13
N ALA A 386 17.08 -0.41 12.88
CA ALA A 386 18.38 0.14 13.28
C ALA A 386 18.62 1.53 12.68
N ARG A 387 18.26 1.75 11.40
CA ARG A 387 18.39 3.07 10.76
C ARG A 387 17.44 4.09 11.36
N ARG A 388 16.17 3.72 11.48
CA ARG A 388 15.13 4.59 12.09
C ARG A 388 15.53 5.05 13.48
N LYS A 389 16.05 4.14 14.31
CA LYS A 389 16.47 4.42 15.70
C LYS A 389 17.93 4.87 15.83
N ARG A 390 18.65 5.03 14.72
CA ARG A 390 20.11 5.32 14.64
C ARG A 390 20.99 4.39 15.50
N ILE A 391 20.62 3.12 15.61
CA ILE A 391 21.37 2.07 16.32
C ILE A 391 22.46 1.51 15.39
N ARG A 392 23.70 1.41 15.90
CA ARG A 392 24.83 0.83 15.14
C ARG A 392 24.93 -0.69 15.23
N ASP A 393 24.43 -1.25 16.33
CA ASP A 393 24.42 -2.68 16.58
C ASP A 393 23.24 -3.35 15.86
N LEU A 394 23.54 -4.06 14.77
CA LEU A 394 22.53 -4.79 14.00
C LEU A 394 21.99 -5.99 14.78
N GLU A 395 22.81 -6.65 15.59
CA GLU A 395 22.39 -7.84 16.31
C GLU A 395 21.35 -7.49 17.38
N ALA A 396 21.61 -6.43 18.15
CA ALA A 396 20.64 -5.89 19.09
C ALA A 396 19.33 -5.46 18.40
N ALA A 397 19.42 -4.80 17.24
CA ALA A 397 18.24 -4.38 16.48
C ALA A 397 17.42 -5.57 15.93
N VAL A 398 18.09 -6.62 15.42
CA VAL A 398 17.42 -7.83 14.93
C VAL A 398 16.81 -8.63 16.07
N SER A 399 17.50 -8.74 17.21
CA SER A 399 16.99 -9.38 18.42
C SER A 399 15.72 -8.69 18.93
N GLN A 400 15.75 -7.36 19.02
CA GLN A 400 14.56 -6.56 19.39
C GLN A 400 13.39 -6.78 18.43
N GLU A 401 13.65 -6.81 17.11
CA GLU A 401 12.58 -7.06 16.13
C GLU A 401 12.02 -8.48 16.24
N LEU A 402 12.84 -9.48 16.56
CA LEU A 402 12.38 -10.85 16.79
C LEU A 402 11.44 -10.92 18.00
N GLU A 403 11.80 -10.28 19.11
CA GLU A 403 10.93 -10.21 20.30
C GLU A 403 9.62 -9.48 20.01
N LEU A 404 9.65 -8.35 19.29
CA LEU A 404 8.43 -7.65 18.89
C LEU A 404 7.50 -8.51 18.03
N ILE A 405 8.07 -9.35 17.15
CA ILE A 405 7.30 -10.30 16.36
C ILE A 405 6.67 -11.37 17.26
N ARG A 406 7.42 -11.93 18.22
CA ARG A 406 6.92 -12.90 19.19
C ARG A 406 5.75 -12.36 20.00
N GLU A 407 5.94 -11.18 20.58
CA GLU A 407 4.92 -10.50 21.37
C GLU A 407 3.65 -10.19 20.54
N TYR A 408 3.82 -9.74 19.29
CA TYR A 408 2.70 -9.53 18.38
C TYR A 408 1.93 -10.84 18.11
N HIS A 409 2.65 -11.93 17.83
CA HIS A 409 2.04 -13.23 17.58
C HIS A 409 1.32 -13.78 18.81
N GLN A 410 1.93 -13.67 19.99
CA GLN A 410 1.33 -14.11 21.24
C GLN A 410 0.06 -13.29 21.56
N SER A 411 0.10 -11.97 21.39
CA SER A 411 -1.06 -11.10 21.66
C SER A 411 -2.19 -11.24 20.63
N THR A 412 -1.87 -11.52 19.36
CA THR A 412 -2.86 -11.52 18.26
C THR A 412 -3.40 -12.91 17.93
N PHE A 413 -2.54 -13.94 18.03
CA PHE A 413 -2.84 -15.31 17.64
C PHE A 413 -2.74 -16.31 18.81
N GLY A 414 -2.23 -15.90 19.97
CA GLY A 414 -2.15 -16.75 21.17
C GLY A 414 -0.98 -17.74 21.18
N HIS A 415 -0.04 -17.65 20.23
CA HIS A 415 1.12 -18.55 20.14
C HIS A 415 2.33 -17.86 19.51
N GLU A 416 3.49 -18.50 19.57
CA GLU A 416 4.75 -18.05 18.94
C GLU A 416 4.68 -18.03 17.40
N PRO A 417 5.44 -17.13 16.72
CA PRO A 417 5.55 -17.09 15.27
C PRO A 417 6.19 -18.37 14.72
N ASP A 418 5.74 -18.82 13.55
CA ASP A 418 6.44 -19.89 12.84
C ASP A 418 7.70 -19.33 12.16
N LEU A 419 8.86 -19.70 12.69
CA LEU A 419 10.17 -19.34 12.15
C LEU A 419 10.67 -20.46 11.22
N GLU A 420 11.39 -20.09 10.15
CA GLU A 420 12.04 -21.12 9.32
C GLU A 420 13.06 -21.94 10.10
N ASP A 421 13.30 -23.18 9.66
CA ASP A 421 14.19 -24.11 10.36
C ASP A 421 15.60 -23.56 10.50
N PHE A 422 16.07 -22.78 9.53
CA PHE A 422 17.37 -22.14 9.63
C PHE A 422 17.47 -21.22 10.86
N ILE A 423 16.43 -20.45 11.18
CA ILE A 423 16.39 -19.58 12.36
C ILE A 423 16.32 -20.41 13.64
N ARG A 424 15.51 -21.47 13.65
CA ARG A 424 15.29 -22.32 14.84
C ARG A 424 16.55 -23.06 15.29
N HIS A 425 17.41 -23.46 14.35
CA HIS A 425 18.56 -24.32 14.62
C HIS A 425 19.91 -23.61 14.61
N ASN A 426 19.95 -22.28 14.42
CA ASN A 426 21.21 -21.53 14.37
C ASN A 426 21.18 -20.34 15.34
N PRO A 427 22.34 -19.96 15.90
CA PRO A 427 22.47 -18.73 16.67
C PRO A 427 22.22 -17.48 15.81
N LEU A 428 21.86 -16.38 16.47
CA LEU A 428 21.40 -15.15 15.82
C LEU A 428 22.43 -14.54 14.86
N ASP A 429 23.71 -14.61 15.18
CA ASP A 429 24.82 -14.15 14.33
C ASP A 429 24.83 -14.85 12.96
N ARG A 430 24.60 -16.17 12.94
CA ARG A 430 24.49 -16.96 11.70
C ARG A 430 23.22 -16.63 10.92
N VAL A 431 22.10 -16.41 11.61
CA VAL A 431 20.84 -15.95 10.99
C VAL A 431 21.04 -14.60 10.31
N ILE A 432 21.73 -13.67 10.99
CA ILE A 432 22.08 -12.36 10.44
C ILE A 432 22.97 -12.50 9.21
N ALA A 433 23.98 -13.38 9.27
CA ALA A 433 24.88 -13.61 8.15
C ALA A 433 24.15 -14.15 6.91
N ASP A 434 23.22 -15.11 7.07
CA ASP A 434 22.41 -15.66 5.97
C ASP A 434 21.48 -14.59 5.36
N GLY A 435 20.75 -13.84 6.19
CA GLY A 435 19.88 -12.77 5.73
C GLY A 435 20.64 -11.67 4.97
N LEU A 436 21.78 -11.23 5.50
CA LEU A 436 22.65 -10.26 4.81
C LEU A 436 23.21 -10.82 3.50
N ALA A 437 23.59 -12.10 3.44
CA ALA A 437 24.06 -12.73 2.22
C ALA A 437 22.97 -12.73 1.14
N THR A 438 21.72 -13.03 1.51
CA THR A 438 20.57 -12.99 0.62
C THR A 438 20.28 -11.59 0.09
N LEU A 439 20.21 -10.57 0.97
CA LEU A 439 19.99 -9.18 0.56
C LEU A 439 21.12 -8.64 -0.34
N ARG A 440 22.38 -9.06 -0.10
CA ARG A 440 23.53 -8.75 -0.97
C ARG A 440 23.44 -9.44 -2.33
N ARG A 441 22.99 -10.70 -2.40
CA ARG A 441 22.79 -11.44 -3.67
C ARG A 441 21.74 -10.77 -4.54
N ARG A 442 20.66 -10.27 -3.93
CA ARG A 442 19.61 -9.50 -4.62
C ARG A 442 20.00 -8.06 -4.95
N GLY A 443 21.13 -7.58 -4.42
CA GLY A 443 21.61 -6.22 -4.67
C GLY A 443 20.77 -5.14 -4.01
N ILE A 444 20.09 -5.49 -2.92
CA ILE A 444 19.30 -4.58 -2.08
C ILE A 444 20.24 -3.79 -1.18
N ILE A 445 21.30 -4.43 -0.68
CA ILE A 445 22.37 -3.80 0.08
C ILE A 445 23.72 -4.00 -0.60
N SER A 446 24.68 -3.16 -0.25
CA SER A 446 26.05 -3.23 -0.75
C SER A 446 26.82 -4.39 -0.12
N ARG A 447 27.72 -5.00 -0.90
CA ARG A 447 28.64 -6.03 -0.41
C ARG A 447 29.79 -5.47 0.42
N LEU A 448 30.31 -4.30 0.03
CA LEU A 448 31.53 -3.71 0.59
C LEU A 448 31.30 -2.39 1.30
N ARG A 449 30.41 -1.54 0.76
CA ARG A 449 30.17 -0.19 1.31
C ARG A 449 29.28 -0.23 2.54
N ARG A 450 29.60 0.62 3.52
CA ARG A 450 28.82 0.87 4.73
C ARG A 450 28.29 2.31 4.74
N ASP A 451 27.24 2.55 5.51
CA ASP A 451 26.71 3.89 5.79
C ASP A 451 27.38 4.50 7.04
N GLU A 452 26.93 5.69 7.43
CA GLU A 452 27.43 6.45 8.58
C GLU A 452 27.26 5.72 9.92
N LEU A 453 26.31 4.78 10.00
CA LEU A 453 26.08 3.93 11.18
C LEU A 453 26.97 2.67 11.16
N LYS A 454 27.89 2.56 10.19
CA LYS A 454 28.71 1.36 9.91
C LYS A 454 27.88 0.12 9.52
N LEU A 455 26.61 0.30 9.16
CA LEU A 455 25.72 -0.76 8.64
C LEU A 455 25.92 -0.92 7.12
N PRO A 456 25.55 -2.05 6.51
CA PRO A 456 25.67 -2.23 5.06
C PRO A 456 24.85 -1.18 4.28
N LEU A 457 25.48 -0.44 3.37
CA LEU A 457 24.81 0.62 2.61
C LEU A 457 23.62 0.06 1.81
N VAL A 458 22.44 0.67 1.96
CA VAL A 458 21.23 0.32 1.20
C VAL A 458 21.35 0.84 -0.23
N ARG A 459 21.07 -0.03 -1.20
CA ARG A 459 21.04 0.30 -2.64
C ARG A 459 19.62 0.43 -3.17
N SER A 460 18.65 -0.17 -2.50
CA SER A 460 17.23 -0.10 -2.85
C SER A 460 16.40 -0.07 -1.57
N GLU A 461 15.90 1.11 -1.23
CA GLU A 461 15.01 1.30 -0.07
C GLU A 461 13.70 0.51 -0.25
N ALA A 462 13.11 0.55 -1.45
CA ALA A 462 11.93 -0.25 -1.79
C ALA A 462 12.18 -1.75 -1.65
N GLY A 463 13.34 -2.25 -2.09
CA GLY A 463 13.71 -3.65 -1.91
C GLY A 463 13.89 -4.03 -0.45
N LEU A 464 14.57 -3.19 0.34
CA LEU A 464 14.74 -3.45 1.77
C LEU A 464 13.40 -3.46 2.51
N SER A 465 12.54 -2.48 2.22
CA SER A 465 11.19 -2.36 2.76
C SER A 465 10.30 -3.55 2.37
N PHE A 466 10.40 -4.04 1.13
CA PHE A 466 9.68 -5.24 0.67
C PHE A 466 10.01 -6.45 1.53
N TYR A 467 11.29 -6.77 1.74
CA TYR A 467 11.68 -7.91 2.58
C TYR A 467 11.32 -7.71 4.05
N ALA A 468 11.48 -6.49 4.57
CA ALA A 468 11.09 -6.16 5.95
C ALA A 468 9.57 -6.36 6.16
N THR A 469 8.76 -5.97 5.18
CA THR A 469 7.31 -6.12 5.20
C THR A 469 6.88 -7.58 5.21
N HIS A 470 7.61 -8.46 4.53
CA HIS A 470 7.32 -9.91 4.53
C HIS A 470 7.52 -10.57 5.91
N ALA A 471 8.29 -9.99 6.83
CA ALA A 471 8.37 -10.46 8.21
C ALA A 471 7.30 -9.84 9.12
N ASP A 472 6.50 -8.90 8.62
CA ASP A 472 5.45 -8.24 9.38
C ASP A 472 4.08 -8.89 9.18
N ARG A 473 3.60 -9.62 10.19
CA ARG A 473 2.32 -10.36 10.17
C ARG A 473 1.10 -9.55 10.61
N ARG A 474 1.23 -8.24 10.77
CA ARG A 474 0.07 -7.36 10.99
C ARG A 474 -0.87 -7.37 9.81
N ILE A 475 -2.12 -7.73 10.09
CA ILE A 475 -3.25 -7.73 9.16
C ILE A 475 -3.95 -6.39 9.27
N TYR A 476 -4.40 -5.87 8.13
CA TYR A 476 -5.26 -4.70 8.08
C TYR A 476 -6.68 -5.16 8.39
N SER A 477 -7.18 -4.86 9.59
CA SER A 477 -8.47 -5.37 10.01
C SER A 477 -9.60 -4.35 9.75
N PRO A 478 -10.72 -4.75 9.11
CA PRO A 478 -11.99 -4.01 9.16
C PRO A 478 -12.76 -4.27 10.47
N THR A 479 -12.21 -5.12 11.35
CA THR A 479 -12.59 -5.24 12.77
C THR A 479 -11.66 -4.42 13.66
N ALA A 480 -10.88 -3.50 13.09
CA ALA A 480 -10.08 -2.57 13.87
C ALA A 480 -11.02 -1.74 14.75
N ASP A 481 -10.69 -1.67 16.04
CA ASP A 481 -11.46 -0.89 17.01
C ASP A 481 -11.25 0.61 16.78
N GLN A 482 -10.13 0.97 16.15
CA GLN A 482 -9.79 2.33 15.74
C GLN A 482 -9.52 2.38 14.24
N ASN A 483 -10.32 3.14 13.48
CA ASN A 483 -10.18 3.31 12.04
C ASN A 483 -9.90 4.78 11.72
N LEU A 484 -8.63 5.06 11.42
CA LEU A 484 -8.18 6.39 11.09
C LEU A 484 -8.30 6.61 9.58
N VAL A 485 -8.83 7.75 9.18
CA VAL A 485 -8.92 8.16 7.78
C VAL A 485 -8.28 9.51 7.58
N ILE A 486 -7.32 9.59 6.67
CA ILE A 486 -6.71 10.85 6.24
C ILE A 486 -7.27 11.19 4.87
N VAL A 487 -7.79 12.40 4.74
CA VAL A 487 -8.46 12.89 3.54
C VAL A 487 -7.56 13.88 2.82
N GLY A 488 -7.21 13.56 1.57
CA GLY A 488 -6.29 14.31 0.73
C GLY A 488 -4.91 13.68 0.69
N ALA A 489 -4.50 13.19 -0.48
CA ALA A 489 -3.20 12.55 -0.73
C ALA A 489 -2.15 13.51 -1.32
N GLY A 490 -2.33 14.83 -1.14
CA GLY A 490 -1.32 15.84 -1.43
C GLY A 490 -0.13 15.77 -0.46
N TYR A 491 0.84 16.69 -0.58
CA TYR A 491 2.07 16.67 0.24
C TYR A 491 1.78 16.61 1.74
N TRP A 492 0.87 17.44 2.24
CA TRP A 492 0.54 17.49 3.66
C TRP A 492 -0.13 16.22 4.16
N GLY A 493 -1.19 15.75 3.50
CA GLY A 493 -1.86 14.51 3.89
C GLY A 493 -0.99 13.27 3.73
N PHE A 494 -0.09 13.24 2.73
CA PHE A 494 0.92 12.18 2.61
C PHE A 494 1.89 12.18 3.81
N ALA A 495 2.39 13.35 4.21
CA ALA A 495 3.31 13.48 5.34
C ALA A 495 2.63 13.06 6.66
N ILE A 496 1.39 13.51 6.90
CA ILE A 496 0.59 13.08 8.06
C ILE A 496 0.33 11.57 8.01
N ALA A 497 -0.05 11.02 6.85
CA ALA A 497 -0.28 9.58 6.72
C ALA A 497 0.96 8.77 7.02
N ARG A 498 2.12 9.23 6.58
CA ARG A 498 3.39 8.61 6.93
C ARG A 498 3.68 8.72 8.43
N LEU A 499 3.51 9.89 9.05
CA LEU A 499 3.74 10.10 10.48
C LEU A 499 2.86 9.17 11.34
N VAL A 500 1.54 9.25 11.12
CA VAL A 500 0.56 8.43 11.85
C VAL A 500 0.80 6.95 11.54
N GLY A 501 1.03 6.59 10.28
CA GLY A 501 1.33 5.21 9.89
C GLY A 501 2.53 4.64 10.64
N LEU A 502 3.63 5.37 10.73
CA LEU A 502 4.80 4.96 11.51
C LEU A 502 4.51 4.88 13.01
N ARG A 503 3.75 5.84 13.55
CA ARG A 503 3.32 5.86 14.96
C ARG A 503 2.54 4.61 15.32
N LEU A 504 1.54 4.24 14.52
CA LEU A 504 0.74 3.02 14.72
C LEU A 504 1.60 1.74 14.64
N LEU A 505 2.65 1.75 13.82
CA LEU A 505 3.54 0.60 13.70
C LEU A 505 4.51 0.45 14.89
N GLU A 506 4.73 1.52 15.67
CA GLU A 506 5.72 1.54 16.76
C GLU A 506 5.15 1.08 18.11
N ASP A 507 3.86 1.27 18.36
CA ASP A 507 3.26 1.02 19.68
C ASP A 507 2.12 0.01 19.60
N LYS A 508 2.20 -0.97 20.51
CA LYS A 508 1.29 -2.12 20.58
C LYS A 508 -0.15 -1.72 20.83
N ARG A 509 -0.41 -0.55 21.43
CA ARG A 509 -1.78 -0.02 21.62
C ARG A 509 -2.54 0.11 20.30
N TYR A 510 -1.82 0.25 19.19
CA TYR A 510 -2.38 0.39 17.84
C TYR A 510 -2.33 -0.90 17.01
N ASN A 511 -2.07 -2.06 17.63
CA ASN A 511 -2.04 -3.33 16.90
C ASN A 511 -3.37 -3.66 16.22
N ASN A 512 -4.50 -3.19 16.77
CA ASN A 512 -5.83 -3.31 16.18
C ASN A 512 -6.35 -1.99 15.58
N ALA A 513 -5.45 -1.10 15.16
CA ALA A 513 -5.81 0.13 14.45
C ALA A 513 -5.64 -0.02 12.93
N SER A 514 -6.52 0.62 12.15
CA SER A 514 -6.41 0.72 10.70
C SER A 514 -6.15 2.17 10.28
N LEU A 515 -5.47 2.36 9.14
CA LEU A 515 -5.21 3.68 8.59
C LEU A 515 -5.50 3.69 7.09
N THR A 516 -6.41 4.57 6.68
CA THR A 516 -6.78 4.79 5.29
C THR A 516 -6.36 6.20 4.84
N LEU A 517 -5.71 6.31 3.69
CA LEU A 517 -5.49 7.56 2.97
C LEU A 517 -6.50 7.62 1.80
N PHE A 518 -7.46 8.52 1.93
CA PHE A 518 -8.54 8.72 0.99
C PHE A 518 -8.27 9.93 0.08
N ASP A 519 -8.42 9.76 -1.23
CA ASP A 519 -8.40 10.88 -2.18
C ASP A 519 -9.42 10.63 -3.31
N THR A 520 -10.05 11.69 -3.78
CA THR A 520 -11.07 11.63 -4.84
C THR A 520 -10.45 11.42 -6.22
N ARG A 521 -9.16 11.74 -6.42
CA ARG A 521 -8.44 11.58 -7.69
C ARG A 521 -8.03 10.12 -7.87
N ARG A 522 -8.83 9.36 -8.63
CA ARG A 522 -8.62 7.94 -8.89
C ARG A 522 -7.24 7.65 -9.47
N GLU A 523 -6.73 8.47 -10.37
CA GLU A 523 -5.42 8.27 -11.00
C GLU A 523 -4.28 8.38 -9.98
N LEU A 524 -4.37 9.36 -9.06
CA LEU A 524 -3.40 9.54 -7.98
C LEU A 524 -3.45 8.34 -7.02
N VAL A 525 -4.66 7.92 -6.64
CA VAL A 525 -4.86 6.73 -5.81
C VAL A 525 -4.25 5.52 -6.50
N ASP A 526 -4.62 5.22 -7.75
CA ASP A 526 -4.11 4.07 -8.49
C ASP A 526 -2.58 4.09 -8.62
N GLU A 527 -1.97 5.27 -8.83
CA GLU A 527 -0.52 5.43 -8.86
C GLU A 527 0.15 5.23 -7.49
N MET A 528 -0.37 5.86 -6.44
CA MET A 528 0.19 5.77 -5.09
C MET A 528 0.10 4.36 -4.54
N ASN A 529 -0.92 3.64 -4.95
CA ASN A 529 -1.26 2.32 -4.47
C ASN A 529 -0.43 1.28 -5.28
N LEU A 530 0.05 1.67 -6.49
CA LEU A 530 1.09 0.99 -7.27
C LEU A 530 2.49 1.21 -6.72
N ARG A 531 2.87 2.47 -6.47
CA ARG A 531 4.24 2.86 -6.15
C ARG A 531 4.52 2.86 -4.66
N ARG A 532 3.48 3.01 -3.85
CA ARG A 532 3.56 3.33 -2.42
C ARG A 532 4.31 4.64 -2.15
N THR A 533 4.44 5.54 -3.13
CA THR A 533 5.15 6.82 -2.98
C THR A 533 4.25 8.02 -3.25
N GLY A 534 4.66 9.19 -2.75
CA GLY A 534 3.95 10.45 -2.94
C GLY A 534 4.20 11.07 -4.32
N SER A 535 3.48 12.14 -4.64
CA SER A 535 3.71 12.94 -5.85
C SER A 535 4.94 13.85 -5.73
N GLY A 536 5.47 14.32 -6.86
CA GLY A 536 6.53 15.34 -6.93
C GLY A 536 7.74 15.06 -6.03
N ARG A 537 8.03 15.97 -5.09
CA ARG A 537 9.15 15.86 -4.14
C ARG A 537 9.12 14.62 -3.23
N PHE A 538 7.99 13.93 -3.09
CA PHE A 538 7.87 12.68 -2.32
C PHE A 538 7.88 11.40 -3.17
N SER A 539 8.33 11.51 -4.42
CA SER A 539 8.35 10.40 -5.38
C SER A 539 9.22 9.21 -4.99
N GLU A 540 10.19 9.41 -4.10
CA GLU A 540 11.12 8.38 -3.58
C GLU A 540 10.80 7.95 -2.13
N VAL A 541 9.77 8.53 -1.51
CA VAL A 541 9.42 8.28 -0.10
C VAL A 541 8.27 7.29 -0.05
N LEU A 542 8.44 6.19 0.69
CA LEU A 542 7.44 5.12 0.80
C LEU A 542 6.45 5.37 1.95
N LEU A 543 5.17 5.09 1.68
CA LEU A 543 4.12 4.98 2.67
C LEU A 543 4.32 3.72 3.53
N PRO A 544 4.25 3.85 4.86
CA PRO A 544 4.15 2.74 5.80
C PRO A 544 3.12 1.71 5.36
N LYS A 545 3.45 0.43 5.46
CA LYS A 545 2.62 -0.64 4.89
C LYS A 545 1.17 -0.54 5.35
N ASN A 546 0.94 -0.23 6.64
CA ASN A 546 -0.34 -0.13 7.35
C ASN A 546 -1.33 0.90 6.77
N ILE A 547 -0.91 1.69 5.78
CA ILE A 547 -1.74 2.68 5.09
C ILE A 547 -2.42 2.05 3.87
N PHE A 548 -3.74 1.93 3.92
CA PHE A 548 -4.60 1.61 2.78
C PHE A 548 -4.89 2.88 1.98
N VAL A 549 -4.77 2.86 0.64
CA VAL A 549 -5.10 4.03 -0.18
C VAL A 549 -6.35 3.71 -0.98
N THR A 550 -7.36 4.60 -0.98
CA THR A 550 -8.62 4.36 -1.70
C THR A 550 -9.27 5.65 -2.19
N HIS A 551 -10.06 5.53 -3.25
CA HIS A 551 -10.99 6.57 -3.71
C HIS A 551 -12.45 6.18 -3.46
N ASP A 552 -12.68 4.98 -2.88
CA ASP A 552 -14.02 4.50 -2.55
C ASP A 552 -14.45 5.07 -1.20
N LEU A 553 -15.42 5.97 -1.26
CA LEU A 553 -15.91 6.71 -0.09
C LEU A 553 -16.61 5.79 0.93
N PRO A 554 -17.55 4.90 0.54
CA PRO A 554 -18.18 3.98 1.49
C PRO A 554 -17.17 3.08 2.20
N SER A 555 -16.16 2.55 1.50
CA SER A 555 -15.11 1.73 2.10
C SER A 555 -14.23 2.53 3.07
N ALA A 556 -13.96 3.81 2.79
CA ALA A 556 -13.10 4.62 3.65
C ALA A 556 -13.78 4.98 4.97
N PHE A 557 -15.07 5.30 4.95
CA PHE A 557 -15.75 5.96 6.08
C PHE A 557 -16.72 5.07 6.88
N ARG A 558 -17.02 3.83 6.45
CA ARG A 558 -18.01 2.95 7.10
C ARG A 558 -17.86 2.80 8.62
N LYS A 559 -16.63 2.83 9.15
CA LYS A 559 -16.32 2.66 10.59
C LYS A 559 -15.31 3.68 11.10
N ALA A 560 -15.17 4.83 10.43
CA ALA A 560 -14.12 5.79 10.72
C ALA A 560 -14.32 6.41 12.12
N SER A 561 -13.36 6.21 13.02
CA SER A 561 -13.38 6.77 14.38
C SER A 561 -12.65 8.10 14.48
N GLU A 562 -11.60 8.30 13.68
CA GLU A 562 -10.84 9.54 13.58
C GLU A 562 -10.64 9.91 12.11
N ILE A 563 -11.02 11.14 11.76
CA ILE A 563 -10.91 11.65 10.38
C ILE A 563 -10.02 12.88 10.38
N ILE A 564 -8.90 12.82 9.68
CA ILE A 564 -7.98 13.93 9.48
C ILE A 564 -8.20 14.52 8.09
N ILE A 565 -8.74 15.72 7.98
CA ILE A 565 -8.91 16.40 6.68
C ILE A 565 -7.69 17.26 6.38
N ALA A 566 -6.89 16.84 5.41
CA ALA A 566 -5.69 17.50 4.91
C ALA A 566 -5.86 17.92 3.44
N SER A 567 -6.99 18.54 3.12
CA SER A 567 -7.31 19.09 1.79
C SER A 567 -7.00 20.59 1.71
N THR A 568 -7.05 21.15 0.50
CA THR A 568 -7.06 22.61 0.34
C THR A 568 -8.38 23.19 0.87
N PRO A 569 -8.42 24.48 1.26
CA PRO A 569 -9.63 25.19 1.66
C PRO A 569 -10.74 25.19 0.62
N GLU A 570 -10.42 25.25 -0.68
CA GLU A 570 -11.42 25.21 -1.76
C GLU A 570 -12.18 23.88 -1.78
N ASP A 571 -11.48 22.78 -1.48
CA ASP A 571 -12.05 21.43 -1.48
C ASP A 571 -12.71 21.06 -0.15
N PHE A 572 -12.46 21.81 0.93
CA PHE A 572 -12.76 21.39 2.30
C PHE A 572 -14.25 21.13 2.53
N GLU A 573 -15.11 22.07 2.15
CA GLU A 573 -16.55 21.98 2.40
C GLU A 573 -17.18 20.78 1.68
N ALA A 574 -16.89 20.62 0.39
CA ALA A 574 -17.40 19.51 -0.41
C ALA A 574 -16.97 18.16 0.17
N ARG A 575 -15.70 18.05 0.63
CA ARG A 575 -15.19 16.84 1.27
C ARG A 575 -15.87 16.57 2.61
N LEU A 576 -16.00 17.58 3.48
CA LEU A 576 -16.63 17.43 4.78
C LEU A 576 -18.11 17.05 4.65
N GLU A 577 -18.85 17.68 3.74
CA GLU A 577 -20.26 17.35 3.50
C GLU A 577 -20.42 15.88 3.05
N ALA A 578 -19.58 15.42 2.12
CA ALA A 578 -19.62 14.04 1.66
C ALA A 578 -19.34 13.03 2.80
N ILE A 579 -18.41 13.36 3.70
CA ILE A 579 -18.07 12.55 4.87
C ILE A 579 -19.22 12.50 5.87
N LEU A 580 -19.79 13.66 6.22
CA LEU A 580 -20.91 13.76 7.16
C LEU A 580 -22.16 13.01 6.68
N ARG A 581 -22.38 12.96 5.36
CA ARG A 581 -23.50 12.21 4.74
C ARG A 581 -23.25 10.70 4.64
N ALA A 582 -21.99 10.27 4.55
CA ALA A 582 -21.63 8.87 4.38
C ALA A 582 -21.37 8.12 5.70
N THR A 583 -21.41 8.84 6.82
CA THR A 583 -21.21 8.30 8.16
C THR A 583 -22.50 8.46 8.97
N ASP A 584 -22.77 7.50 9.83
CA ASP A 584 -23.96 7.40 10.68
C ASP A 584 -23.62 7.21 12.18
N HIS A 585 -22.34 7.30 12.52
CA HIS A 585 -21.79 7.09 13.86
C HIS A 585 -20.93 8.29 14.29
N PRO A 586 -20.74 8.51 15.61
CA PRO A 586 -19.85 9.54 16.12
C PRO A 586 -18.40 9.30 15.73
N PHE A 587 -17.66 10.39 15.46
CA PHE A 587 -16.22 10.35 15.17
C PHE A 587 -15.53 11.65 15.58
N LYS A 588 -14.21 11.60 15.75
CA LYS A 588 -13.36 12.78 15.99
C LYS A 588 -12.86 13.34 14.67
N LEU A 589 -13.11 14.62 14.41
CA LEU A 589 -12.68 15.34 13.22
C LEU A 589 -11.43 16.17 13.52
N ILE A 590 -10.31 15.87 12.89
CA ILE A 590 -9.07 16.64 12.98
C ILE A 590 -8.86 17.42 11.69
N ILE A 591 -8.92 18.74 11.78
CA ILE A 591 -8.83 19.63 10.62
C ILE A 591 -7.38 20.06 10.45
N ALA A 592 -6.71 19.46 9.48
CA ALA A 592 -5.35 19.79 9.07
C ALA A 592 -5.30 20.73 7.85
N THR A 593 -6.45 21.10 7.30
CA THR A 593 -6.60 22.17 6.30
C THR A 593 -6.21 23.51 6.92
N ARG A 594 -5.28 24.21 6.26
CA ARG A 594 -4.70 25.49 6.68
C ARG A 594 -5.21 26.61 5.78
N GLY A 595 -5.40 27.80 6.33
CA GLY A 595 -5.96 28.97 5.63
C GLY A 595 -7.44 29.22 5.93
N LEU A 596 -7.97 30.31 5.38
CA LEU A 596 -9.39 30.65 5.47
C LEU A 596 -10.19 29.99 4.35
N LEU A 597 -11.45 29.64 4.61
CA LEU A 597 -12.32 29.08 3.58
C LEU A 597 -12.91 30.19 2.70
N PRO A 598 -12.76 30.15 1.36
CA PRO A 598 -13.18 31.24 0.48
C PRO A 598 -14.66 31.64 0.60
N GLY A 599 -15.56 30.67 0.77
CA GLY A 599 -17.00 30.93 0.86
C GLY A 599 -17.45 31.60 2.16
N HIS A 600 -16.61 31.55 3.21
CA HIS A 600 -16.99 31.95 4.57
C HIS A 600 -16.08 33.01 5.16
N ARG A 601 -14.85 33.17 4.66
CA ARG A 601 -13.82 34.05 5.25
C ARG A 601 -13.59 33.76 6.73
N ARG A 602 -13.69 32.48 7.08
CA ARG A 602 -13.53 31.96 8.44
C ARG A 602 -12.62 30.74 8.43
N PRO A 603 -11.98 30.41 9.58
CA PRO A 603 -11.21 29.18 9.72
C PRO A 603 -12.07 27.93 9.50
N ALA A 604 -11.44 26.88 8.99
CA ALA A 604 -12.11 25.62 8.67
C ALA A 604 -12.79 24.98 9.89
N ILE A 605 -12.27 25.16 11.10
CA ILE A 605 -12.90 24.65 12.34
C ILE A 605 -14.28 25.26 12.59
N THR A 606 -14.45 26.56 12.33
CA THR A 606 -15.71 27.28 12.53
C THR A 606 -16.76 26.77 11.56
N VAL A 607 -16.39 26.66 10.29
CA VAL A 607 -17.28 26.18 9.23
C VAL A 607 -17.64 24.71 9.45
N ALA A 608 -16.69 23.88 9.88
CA ALA A 608 -16.95 22.47 10.17
C ALA A 608 -18.01 22.28 11.26
N ARG A 609 -17.92 23.04 12.36
CA ARG A 609 -18.91 23.00 13.46
C ARG A 609 -20.30 23.44 12.99
N GLN A 610 -20.37 24.48 12.17
CA GLN A 610 -21.63 24.96 11.58
C GLN A 610 -22.24 23.93 10.63
N MET A 611 -21.44 23.31 9.76
CA MET A 611 -21.87 22.26 8.84
C MET A 611 -22.36 21.01 9.58
N ALA A 612 -21.61 20.55 10.59
CA ALA A 612 -22.00 19.42 11.42
C ALA A 612 -23.35 19.68 12.11
N THR A 613 -23.52 20.85 12.72
CA THR A 613 -24.80 21.26 13.33
C THR A 613 -25.94 21.28 12.32
N ARG A 614 -25.73 21.92 11.16
CA ARG A 614 -26.74 22.04 10.08
C ARG A 614 -27.18 20.69 9.52
N LEU A 615 -26.28 19.71 9.48
CA LEU A 615 -26.55 18.35 8.98
C LEU A 615 -26.99 17.38 10.09
N GLY A 616 -27.28 17.86 11.30
CA GLY A 616 -27.73 17.02 12.41
C GLY A 616 -26.63 16.09 12.97
N ARG A 617 -25.36 16.44 12.77
CA ARG A 617 -24.16 15.71 13.19
C ARG A 617 -23.44 16.41 14.35
N GLY A 618 -24.19 16.95 15.30
CA GLY A 618 -23.65 17.76 16.42
C GLY A 618 -22.76 16.98 17.39
N GLU A 619 -22.78 15.65 17.34
CA GLU A 619 -21.92 14.74 18.10
C GLU A 619 -20.48 14.68 17.60
N VAL A 620 -20.16 15.26 16.44
CA VAL A 620 -18.81 15.28 15.88
C VAL A 620 -17.90 16.23 16.67
N GLU A 621 -16.88 15.68 17.31
CA GLU A 621 -15.87 16.45 18.04
C GLU A 621 -14.80 16.99 17.08
N ALA A 622 -14.70 18.31 16.95
CA ALA A 622 -13.78 18.94 16.00
C ALA A 622 -12.52 19.54 16.66
N PHE A 623 -11.36 19.21 16.11
CA PHE A 623 -10.00 19.60 16.49
C PHE A 623 -9.30 20.29 15.31
N ALA A 624 -8.30 21.11 15.59
CA ALA A 624 -7.44 21.75 14.59
C ALA A 624 -5.99 21.24 14.72
N LEU A 625 -5.36 20.89 13.60
CA LEU A 625 -3.95 20.53 13.52
C LEU A 625 -3.24 21.52 12.58
N THR A 626 -2.31 22.30 13.12
CA THR A 626 -1.53 23.26 12.33
C THR A 626 -0.10 23.39 12.85
N GLY A 627 0.63 24.41 12.39
CA GLY A 627 1.91 24.83 12.93
C GLY A 627 2.97 25.07 11.86
N PRO A 628 4.16 25.53 12.27
CA PRO A 628 5.28 25.79 11.38
C PRO A 628 6.01 24.50 11.01
N VAL A 629 5.28 23.58 10.38
CA VAL A 629 5.80 22.28 10.00
C VAL A 629 5.67 22.12 8.50
N ASP A 630 6.80 21.96 7.82
CA ASP A 630 6.80 21.57 6.41
C ASP A 630 6.52 20.06 6.29
N PRO A 631 5.65 19.63 5.36
CA PRO A 631 5.48 18.21 5.04
C PRO A 631 6.81 17.45 4.85
N GLU A 632 7.85 18.08 4.29
CA GLU A 632 9.16 17.50 4.05
C GLU A 632 9.95 17.24 5.34
N GLU A 633 9.82 18.10 6.35
CA GLU A 633 10.43 17.91 7.66
C GLU A 633 9.87 16.67 8.37
N ILE A 634 8.54 16.48 8.29
CA ILE A 634 7.88 15.27 8.82
C ILE A 634 8.39 14.02 8.09
N VAL A 635 8.45 14.08 6.77
CA VAL A 635 8.91 12.96 5.94
C VAL A 635 10.35 12.58 6.25
N ASN A 636 11.21 13.57 6.50
CA ASN A 636 12.63 13.41 6.84
C ASN A 636 12.88 13.12 8.33
N ALA A 637 11.83 12.98 9.15
CA ALA A 637 11.92 12.77 10.60
C ALA A 637 12.73 13.85 11.34
N ALA A 638 12.55 15.11 10.93
CA ALA A 638 13.14 16.27 11.59
C ALA A 638 12.50 16.51 12.98
N PRO A 639 13.20 17.19 13.90
CA PRO A 639 12.69 17.53 15.24
C PRO A 639 11.69 18.69 15.19
N VAL A 640 10.51 18.44 14.63
CA VAL A 640 9.44 19.44 14.45
C VAL A 640 8.27 19.24 15.40
N LYS A 641 7.62 20.34 15.80
CA LYS A 641 6.42 20.30 16.62
C LYS A 641 5.29 21.09 15.98
N GLY A 642 4.20 20.40 15.65
CA GLY A 642 2.94 21.05 15.29
C GLY A 642 2.17 21.53 16.52
N ILE A 643 0.97 22.06 16.30
CA ILE A 643 0.00 22.41 17.33
C ILE A 643 -1.28 21.64 17.06
N LEU A 644 -1.72 20.85 18.04
CA LEU A 644 -3.03 20.21 18.06
C LEU A 644 -3.92 20.96 19.06
N ALA A 645 -5.08 21.40 18.60
CA ALA A 645 -5.99 22.22 19.38
C ALA A 645 -7.41 21.66 19.39
N GLY A 646 -8.08 21.74 20.54
CA GLY A 646 -9.47 21.28 20.69
C GLY A 646 -9.88 21.11 22.14
N GLN A 647 -11.01 20.46 22.38
CA GLN A 647 -11.53 20.28 23.73
C GLN A 647 -11.02 18.99 24.38
N GLN A 648 -10.95 19.01 25.72
CA GLN A 648 -10.67 17.81 26.52
C GLN A 648 -11.96 17.02 26.76
N PRO A 649 -11.90 15.69 26.99
CA PRO A 649 -10.70 14.86 27.17
C PRO A 649 -10.05 14.34 25.87
N GLY A 650 -10.72 14.47 24.71
CA GLY A 650 -10.29 13.88 23.44
C GLY A 650 -8.94 14.37 22.92
N LEU A 651 -8.57 15.62 23.24
CA LEU A 651 -7.32 16.26 22.78
C LEU A 651 -6.06 15.47 23.19
N SER A 652 -5.97 15.07 24.46
CA SER A 652 -4.80 14.34 24.99
C SER A 652 -4.60 12.98 24.33
N GLN A 653 -5.70 12.29 24.04
CA GLN A 653 -5.69 10.98 23.37
C GLN A 653 -5.23 11.11 21.91
N LEU A 654 -5.74 12.12 21.19
CA LEU A 654 -5.39 12.35 19.79
C LEU A 654 -3.93 12.79 19.62
N ALA A 655 -3.35 13.48 20.60
CA ALA A 655 -1.97 13.95 20.54
C ALA A 655 -0.96 12.81 20.32
N ASP A 656 -1.24 11.65 20.89
CA ASP A 656 -0.38 10.47 20.79
C ASP A 656 -0.19 10.00 19.33
N LEU A 657 -1.21 10.18 18.46
CA LEU A 657 -1.15 9.84 17.03
C LEU A 657 -0.08 10.63 16.27
N PHE A 658 0.25 11.83 16.75
CA PHE A 658 1.21 12.74 16.12
C PHE A 658 2.57 12.76 16.82
N ASN A 659 2.73 12.02 17.93
CA ASN A 659 3.95 11.99 18.73
C ASN A 659 4.84 10.80 18.35
N LEU A 660 5.73 11.02 17.39
CA LEU A 660 6.75 10.07 16.96
C LEU A 660 8.12 10.75 17.06
N PRO A 661 8.82 10.65 18.22
CA PRO A 661 10.07 11.38 18.44
C PRO A 661 11.08 11.19 17.29
N PRO A 662 11.67 12.28 16.77
CA PRO A 662 11.69 13.61 17.38
C PRO A 662 10.51 14.54 17.00
N ALA A 663 9.56 14.07 16.19
CA ALA A 663 8.36 14.83 15.83
C ALA A 663 7.29 14.75 16.93
N GLY A 664 6.46 15.79 17.03
CA GLY A 664 5.34 15.79 17.99
C GLY A 664 4.38 16.97 17.82
N VAL A 665 3.51 17.15 18.82
CA VAL A 665 2.57 18.27 18.88
C VAL A 665 2.59 18.97 20.24
N THR A 666 2.38 20.28 20.22
CA THR A 666 2.02 21.09 21.39
C THR A 666 0.49 21.19 21.47
N LEU A 667 -0.06 21.17 22.68
CA LEU A 667 -1.51 21.22 22.89
C LEU A 667 -2.02 22.66 23.09
N SER A 668 -3.22 22.93 22.60
CA SER A 668 -3.98 24.15 22.87
C SER A 668 -5.47 23.85 23.05
N LEU A 669 -6.18 24.66 23.84
CA LEU A 669 -7.64 24.55 24.00
C LEU A 669 -8.42 25.46 23.04
N ASP A 670 -7.72 26.27 22.24
CA ASP A 670 -8.31 27.28 21.36
C ASP A 670 -8.07 26.94 19.87
N PRO A 671 -8.90 26.06 19.27
CA PRO A 671 -8.70 25.66 17.87
C PRO A 671 -9.00 26.78 16.87
N VAL A 672 -9.87 27.75 17.21
CA VAL A 672 -10.15 28.91 16.35
C VAL A 672 -8.92 29.80 16.31
N GLY A 673 -8.40 30.21 17.48
CA GLY A 673 -7.23 31.07 17.56
C GLY A 673 -6.01 30.44 16.95
N VAL A 674 -5.80 29.13 17.11
CA VAL A 674 -4.66 28.42 16.52
C VAL A 674 -4.68 28.46 14.98
N GLN A 675 -5.83 28.28 14.33
CA GLN A 675 -5.93 28.39 12.87
C GLN A 675 -5.78 29.83 12.36
N VAL A 676 -6.36 30.82 13.07
CA VAL A 676 -6.19 32.23 12.72
C VAL A 676 -4.73 32.67 12.92
N ALA A 677 -4.10 32.26 14.02
CA ALA A 677 -2.70 32.52 14.31
C ALA A 677 -1.80 31.99 13.19
N ASP A 678 -2.01 30.75 12.74
CA ASP A 678 -1.25 30.17 11.65
C ASP A 678 -1.38 30.96 10.34
N THR A 679 -2.61 31.32 10.00
CA THR A 679 -2.92 32.01 8.74
C THR A 679 -2.33 33.42 8.72
N MET A 680 -2.59 34.20 9.77
CA MET A 680 -2.11 35.58 9.87
C MET A 680 -0.59 35.64 10.04
N ALA A 681 0.01 34.74 10.81
CA ALA A 681 1.47 34.64 10.94
C ALA A 681 2.15 34.46 9.58
N ARG A 682 1.59 33.61 8.71
CA ARG A 682 2.11 33.41 7.36
C ARG A 682 1.93 34.65 6.47
N ILE A 683 0.79 35.32 6.53
CA ILE A 683 0.55 36.57 5.78
C ILE A 683 1.58 37.64 6.19
N TYR A 684 1.73 37.90 7.49
CA TYR A 684 2.67 38.91 7.96
C TYR A 684 4.13 38.48 7.75
N ALA A 685 4.45 37.19 7.81
CA ALA A 685 5.80 36.70 7.50
C ALA A 685 6.18 36.93 6.04
N MET A 686 5.23 36.68 5.12
CA MET A 686 5.38 37.05 3.71
C MET A 686 5.58 38.56 3.58
N TRP A 687 4.72 39.36 4.22
CA TRP A 687 4.75 40.82 4.12
C TRP A 687 6.07 41.41 4.62
N VAL A 688 6.55 40.97 5.78
CA VAL A 688 7.84 41.41 6.33
C VAL A 688 8.99 41.07 5.37
N ASN A 689 9.01 39.85 4.81
CA ASN A 689 10.05 39.44 3.87
C ASN A 689 9.98 40.22 2.54
N PHE A 690 8.77 40.58 2.10
CA PHE A 690 8.56 41.48 0.98
C PHE A 690 9.15 42.86 1.26
N VAL A 691 8.77 43.50 2.37
CA VAL A 691 9.25 44.84 2.75
C VAL A 691 10.77 44.87 2.84
N MET A 692 11.38 43.90 3.52
CA MET A 692 12.84 43.77 3.67
C MET A 692 13.61 43.61 2.35
N ARG A 693 12.92 43.25 1.25
CA ARG A 693 13.53 42.99 -0.06
C ARG A 693 13.03 43.91 -1.17
N SER A 694 12.06 44.76 -0.87
CA SER A 694 11.57 45.84 -1.73
C SER A 694 12.43 47.10 -1.59
N ASP A 695 11.98 48.22 -2.16
CA ASP A 695 12.59 49.54 -2.00
C ASP A 695 12.03 50.33 -0.80
N ARG A 696 11.11 49.73 -0.03
CA ARG A 696 10.56 50.32 1.19
C ARG A 696 11.62 50.41 2.30
N PRO A 697 11.55 51.41 3.21
CA PRO A 697 12.44 51.49 4.37
C PRO A 697 12.31 50.26 5.27
N HIS A 698 13.46 49.65 5.62
CA HIS A 698 13.47 48.37 6.35
C HIS A 698 14.66 48.27 7.32
N ARG A 699 14.96 49.33 8.07
CA ARG A 699 15.96 49.21 9.15
C ARG A 699 15.45 48.19 10.17
N PRO A 700 16.33 47.52 10.94
CA PRO A 700 15.91 46.51 11.91
C PRO A 700 14.80 46.99 12.87
N GLN A 701 14.84 48.26 13.28
CA GLN A 701 13.79 48.86 14.11
C GLN A 701 12.44 48.95 13.39
N ASP A 702 12.43 49.36 12.12
CA ASP A 702 11.20 49.49 11.32
C ASP A 702 10.56 48.10 11.11
N VAL A 703 11.39 47.09 10.84
CA VAL A 703 10.96 45.68 10.73
C VAL A 703 10.40 45.16 12.05
N GLY A 704 11.07 45.45 13.17
CA GLY A 704 10.59 45.07 14.50
C GLY A 704 9.23 45.70 14.84
N ARG A 705 9.01 46.97 14.49
CA ARG A 705 7.71 47.64 14.65
C ARG A 705 6.65 46.99 13.76
N LEU A 706 6.95 46.76 12.49
CA LEU A 706 6.05 46.07 11.55
C LEU A 706 5.62 44.69 12.07
N MET A 707 6.56 43.92 12.64
CA MET A 707 6.25 42.63 13.26
C MET A 707 5.34 42.75 14.49
N ALA A 708 5.58 43.75 15.34
CA ALA A 708 4.75 44.00 16.51
C ALA A 708 3.33 44.45 16.11
N ASP A 709 3.21 45.32 15.11
CA ASP A 709 1.93 45.81 14.59
C ASP A 709 1.13 44.66 13.95
N GLY A 710 1.78 43.82 13.14
CA GLY A 710 1.17 42.61 12.56
C GLY A 710 0.69 41.61 13.63
N ALA A 711 1.44 41.45 14.73
CA ALA A 711 0.99 40.66 15.87
C ALA A 711 -0.24 41.28 16.56
N GLY A 712 -0.27 42.61 16.72
CA GLY A 712 -1.40 43.35 17.26
C GLY A 712 -2.66 43.19 16.41
N GLU A 713 -2.54 43.31 15.08
CA GLU A 713 -3.64 43.11 14.13
C GLU A 713 -4.13 41.66 14.12
N THR A 714 -3.21 40.69 14.15
CA THR A 714 -3.55 39.26 14.26
C THR A 714 -4.43 39.02 15.48
N ARG A 715 -4.04 39.55 16.65
CA ARG A 715 -4.83 39.43 17.88
C ARG A 715 -6.21 40.06 17.74
N ARG A 716 -6.31 41.27 17.16
CA ARG A 716 -7.62 41.96 16.98
C ARG A 716 -8.56 41.13 16.10
N LEU A 717 -8.09 40.66 14.95
CA LEU A 717 -8.88 39.85 14.04
C LEU A 717 -9.31 38.52 14.68
N ALA A 718 -8.39 37.85 15.36
CA ALA A 718 -8.67 36.57 16.00
C ALA A 718 -9.72 36.67 17.10
N LEU A 719 -9.64 37.70 17.96
CA LEU A 719 -10.63 37.93 19.01
C LEU A 719 -12.02 38.20 18.42
N ALA A 720 -12.11 38.99 17.34
CA ALA A 720 -13.37 39.22 16.63
C ALA A 720 -13.94 37.94 15.98
N MET A 721 -13.08 36.98 15.64
CA MET A 721 -13.49 35.65 15.15
C MET A 721 -13.81 34.65 16.27
N GLY A 722 -13.72 35.03 17.54
CA GLY A 722 -14.04 34.19 18.70
C GLY A 722 -12.88 33.34 19.23
N ALA A 723 -11.64 33.73 18.94
CA ALA A 723 -10.46 33.11 19.53
C ALA A 723 -10.23 33.53 20.99
N SER A 724 -9.40 32.77 21.70
CA SER A 724 -8.89 33.12 23.03
C SER A 724 -7.71 34.08 22.93
N GLU A 725 -7.66 35.06 23.83
CA GLU A 725 -6.53 35.98 23.96
C GLU A 725 -5.21 35.26 24.30
N ASP A 726 -5.28 34.17 25.06
CA ASP A 726 -4.10 33.41 25.52
C ASP A 726 -3.25 32.91 24.35
N THR A 727 -3.88 32.60 23.21
CA THR A 727 -3.23 32.11 21.99
C THR A 727 -2.28 33.14 21.37
N PHE A 728 -2.38 34.43 21.72
CA PHE A 728 -1.61 35.51 21.11
C PHE A 728 -0.65 36.20 22.08
N ARG A 729 -0.48 35.66 23.29
CA ARG A 729 0.54 36.13 24.25
C ARG A 729 1.94 35.87 23.70
N ALA A 730 2.92 36.66 24.14
CA ALA A 730 4.32 36.51 23.72
C ALA A 730 4.94 35.13 24.02
N GLY A 731 4.40 34.39 25.00
CA GLY A 731 4.80 33.01 25.30
C GLY A 731 4.03 31.94 24.51
N SER A 732 3.09 32.31 23.67
CA SER A 732 2.26 31.36 22.92
C SER A 732 3.07 30.67 21.84
N HIS A 733 3.21 29.35 21.98
CA HIS A 733 3.81 28.55 20.92
C HIS A 733 2.97 28.58 19.64
N ALA A 734 1.65 28.71 19.73
CA ALA A 734 0.77 28.67 18.57
C ALA A 734 1.06 29.79 17.56
N PHE A 735 1.25 31.00 18.08
CA PHE A 735 1.48 32.18 17.25
C PHE A 735 2.96 32.46 17.03
N ILE A 736 3.77 32.58 18.10
CA ILE A 736 5.15 33.07 17.99
C ILE A 736 6.04 32.09 17.23
N THR A 737 5.93 30.78 17.50
CA THR A 737 6.76 29.81 16.76
C THR A 737 6.39 29.80 15.28
N THR A 738 5.10 29.91 14.96
CA THR A 738 4.64 29.97 13.57
C THR A 738 5.15 31.22 12.87
N TYR A 739 5.01 32.37 13.51
CA TYR A 739 5.39 33.65 12.93
C TYR A 739 6.90 33.74 12.71
N VAL A 740 7.69 33.38 13.72
CA VAL A 740 9.16 33.36 13.62
C VAL A 740 9.60 32.37 12.53
N THR A 741 9.17 31.11 12.57
CA THR A 741 9.62 30.12 11.59
C THR A 741 9.26 30.55 10.16
N ALA A 742 8.02 31.00 9.91
CA ALA A 742 7.62 31.45 8.58
C ALA A 742 8.38 32.71 8.11
N SER A 743 8.88 33.54 9.03
CA SER A 743 9.70 34.70 8.70
C SER A 743 11.16 34.35 8.34
N PHE A 744 11.71 33.28 8.91
CA PHE A 744 13.12 32.92 8.75
C PHE A 744 13.38 31.75 7.81
N ASP A 745 12.39 30.87 7.59
CA ASP A 745 12.55 29.70 6.72
C ASP A 745 11.28 29.29 5.96
N GLY A 746 11.47 28.44 4.96
CA GLY A 746 10.41 27.81 4.17
C GLY A 746 9.81 28.66 3.05
N ASP A 747 8.80 28.09 2.40
CA ASP A 747 8.18 28.61 1.18
C ASP A 747 7.57 30.01 1.35
N ILE A 748 7.07 30.35 2.55
CA ILE A 748 6.46 31.66 2.85
C ILE A 748 7.49 32.78 2.86
N ARG A 749 8.65 32.56 3.50
CA ARG A 749 9.79 33.48 3.45
C ARG A 749 10.24 33.68 2.01
N ASP A 750 10.42 32.59 1.27
CA ASP A 750 10.94 32.63 -0.09
C ASP A 750 10.00 33.38 -1.03
N PHE A 751 8.70 33.12 -0.93
CA PHE A 751 7.68 33.85 -1.68
C PHE A 751 7.78 35.37 -1.42
N GLY A 752 7.75 35.80 -0.15
CA GLY A 752 7.86 37.22 0.21
C GLY A 752 9.17 37.86 -0.26
N ARG A 753 10.30 37.17 -0.02
CA ARG A 753 11.64 37.63 -0.41
C ARG A 753 11.75 37.84 -1.91
N ASP A 754 11.27 36.86 -2.69
CA ASP A 754 11.42 36.86 -4.13
C ASP A 754 10.42 37.83 -4.80
N LEU A 755 9.22 37.96 -4.26
CA LEU A 755 8.28 39.02 -4.66
C LEU A 755 8.85 40.42 -4.38
N GLY A 756 9.47 40.63 -3.20
CA GLY A 756 10.11 41.91 -2.87
C GLY A 756 11.24 42.28 -3.84
N ARG A 757 12.04 41.29 -4.25
CA ARG A 757 13.08 41.49 -5.29
C ARG A 757 12.49 41.83 -6.66
N LEU A 758 11.35 41.22 -7.00
CA LEU A 758 10.64 41.50 -8.26
C LEU A 758 10.03 42.91 -8.26
N ALA A 759 9.53 43.38 -7.12
CA ALA A 759 8.97 44.72 -6.98
C ALA A 759 9.97 45.84 -7.31
N ARG A 760 11.28 45.62 -7.12
CA ARG A 760 12.33 46.56 -7.54
C ARG A 760 12.46 46.73 -9.06
N LYS A 761 11.94 45.76 -9.82
CA LYS A 761 12.13 45.66 -11.28
C LYS A 761 10.83 45.78 -12.07
N GLN A 762 9.70 45.42 -11.48
CA GLN A 762 8.39 45.37 -12.12
C GLN A 762 7.47 46.40 -11.48
N LYS A 763 6.70 47.12 -12.32
CA LYS A 763 5.69 48.06 -11.83
C LYS A 763 4.40 47.38 -11.37
N ASP A 764 4.06 46.23 -11.95
CA ASP A 764 2.84 45.47 -11.63
C ASP A 764 3.17 44.34 -10.63
N ILE A 765 3.12 44.67 -9.35
CA ILE A 765 3.38 43.73 -8.25
C ILE A 765 2.30 42.63 -8.19
N PRO A 766 0.99 42.92 -8.32
CA PRO A 766 -0.04 41.88 -8.34
C PRO A 766 0.16 40.81 -9.43
N ALA A 767 0.47 41.21 -10.66
CA ALA A 767 0.75 40.25 -11.72
C ALA A 767 2.00 39.40 -11.41
N ALA A 768 3.03 40.01 -10.82
CA ALA A 768 4.24 39.30 -10.40
C ALA A 768 3.94 38.27 -9.30
N ALA A 769 3.10 38.63 -8.32
CA ALA A 769 2.68 37.74 -7.24
C ALA A 769 1.91 36.52 -7.76
N GLN A 770 0.93 36.73 -8.65
CA GLN A 770 0.16 35.64 -9.27
C GLN A 770 1.04 34.70 -10.11
N LYS A 771 2.02 35.26 -10.83
CA LYS A 771 2.97 34.47 -11.61
C LYS A 771 3.86 33.63 -10.72
N LEU A 772 4.38 34.21 -9.63
CA LEU A 772 5.23 33.49 -8.67
C LEU A 772 4.46 32.36 -7.96
N ASP A 773 3.21 32.62 -7.55
CA ASP A 773 2.34 31.62 -6.92
C ASP A 773 2.10 30.43 -7.85
N ARG A 774 1.79 30.70 -9.13
CA ARG A 774 1.61 29.66 -10.14
C ARG A 774 2.87 28.81 -10.32
N GLN A 775 4.03 29.47 -10.42
CA GLN A 775 5.31 28.77 -10.56
C GLN A 775 5.61 27.86 -9.36
N MET A 776 5.42 28.37 -8.13
CA MET A 776 5.64 27.56 -6.93
C MET A 776 4.67 26.37 -6.84
N LYS A 777 3.40 26.54 -7.25
CA LYS A 777 2.43 25.45 -7.36
C LYS A 777 2.88 24.37 -8.36
N GLU A 778 3.39 24.77 -9.53
CA GLU A 778 3.92 23.85 -10.55
C GLU A 778 5.16 23.09 -10.05
N ASP A 779 6.01 23.75 -9.25
CA ASP A 779 7.21 23.16 -8.64
C ASP A 779 6.90 22.27 -7.41
N GLY A 780 5.64 22.25 -6.95
CA GLY A 780 5.20 21.45 -5.79
C GLY A 780 5.39 22.14 -4.43
N HIS A 781 5.63 23.45 -4.43
CA HIS A 781 5.80 24.34 -3.28
C HIS A 781 4.66 25.36 -3.17
N GLY A 782 3.48 25.02 -3.70
CA GLY A 782 2.34 25.92 -3.71
C GLY A 782 1.93 26.37 -2.31
N VAL A 783 1.85 27.69 -2.11
CA VAL A 783 1.37 28.32 -0.87
C VAL A 783 -0.01 28.94 -1.08
N GLN A 784 -0.77 29.13 -0.01
CA GLN A 784 -2.11 29.72 -0.06
C GLN A 784 -2.12 31.22 0.31
N VAL A 785 -0.96 31.78 0.64
CA VAL A 785 -0.83 33.06 1.33
C VAL A 785 -1.49 34.24 0.60
N LEU A 786 -1.55 34.25 -0.74
CA LEU A 786 -2.24 35.29 -1.50
C LEU A 786 -3.76 35.27 -1.31
N ALA A 787 -4.36 34.08 -1.40
CA ALA A 787 -5.79 33.91 -1.16
C ALA A 787 -6.11 34.21 0.32
N ASP A 788 -5.26 33.77 1.24
CA ASP A 788 -5.41 34.06 2.66
C ASP A 788 -5.35 35.57 2.95
N LEU A 789 -4.44 36.32 2.31
CA LEU A 789 -4.32 37.78 2.44
C LEU A 789 -5.63 38.47 2.01
N GLN A 790 -6.16 38.11 0.85
CA GLN A 790 -7.43 38.63 0.37
C GLN A 790 -8.59 38.29 1.33
N LEU A 791 -8.72 37.03 1.72
CA LEU A 791 -9.81 36.58 2.60
C LEU A 791 -9.73 37.19 4.00
N ALA A 792 -8.53 37.40 4.54
CA ALA A 792 -8.32 38.06 5.81
C ALA A 792 -8.72 39.54 5.76
N HIS A 793 -8.37 40.24 4.67
CA HIS A 793 -8.77 41.62 4.46
C HIS A 793 -10.29 41.76 4.33
N GLU A 794 -10.93 40.89 3.53
CA GLU A 794 -12.39 40.85 3.43
C GLU A 794 -13.06 40.52 4.77
N ALA A 795 -12.49 39.59 5.56
CA ALA A 795 -13.00 39.26 6.88
C ALA A 795 -12.90 40.45 7.86
N ALA A 796 -11.79 41.19 7.82
CA ALA A 796 -11.59 42.37 8.65
C ALA A 796 -12.62 43.46 8.33
N ALA A 797 -12.87 43.70 7.03
CA ALA A 797 -13.90 44.63 6.58
C ALA A 797 -15.31 44.21 7.03
N GLU A 798 -15.65 42.93 6.90
CA GLU A 798 -16.95 42.37 7.36
C GLU A 798 -17.14 42.54 8.87
N LEU A 799 -16.06 42.44 9.65
CA LEU A 799 -16.06 42.60 11.10
C LEU A 799 -15.89 44.06 11.57
N GLY A 800 -15.80 45.03 10.64
CA GLY A 800 -15.61 46.45 10.96
C GLY A 800 -14.28 46.76 11.64
N LEU A 801 -13.23 45.99 11.36
CA LEU A 801 -11.90 46.18 11.94
C LEU A 801 -10.99 46.98 11.01
N ASP A 802 -10.33 47.99 11.59
CA ASP A 802 -9.22 48.69 10.93
C ASP A 802 -7.88 48.00 11.23
N LEU A 803 -7.30 47.41 10.18
CA LEU A 803 -6.03 46.66 10.20
C LEU A 803 -5.07 47.26 9.15
N PRO A 804 -4.43 48.41 9.43
CA PRO A 804 -3.63 49.16 8.45
C PRO A 804 -2.51 48.37 7.76
N VAL A 805 -1.79 47.50 8.49
CA VAL A 805 -0.71 46.69 7.92
C VAL A 805 -1.26 45.64 6.96
N LEU A 806 -2.37 44.98 7.34
CA LEU A 806 -3.06 44.04 6.45
C LEU A 806 -3.58 44.73 5.18
N SER A 807 -4.17 45.92 5.33
CA SER A 807 -4.67 46.71 4.21
C SER A 807 -3.54 47.12 3.26
N ASP A 808 -2.43 47.64 3.76
CA ASP A 808 -1.26 48.00 2.95
C ASP A 808 -0.67 46.78 2.22
N ALA A 809 -0.58 45.63 2.89
CA ALA A 809 -0.15 44.38 2.26
C ALA A 809 -1.11 43.95 1.13
N PHE A 810 -2.41 43.99 1.36
CA PHE A 810 -3.44 43.64 0.38
C PHE A 810 -3.43 44.58 -0.82
N GLU A 811 -3.40 45.89 -0.58
CA GLU A 811 -3.37 46.90 -1.64
C GLU A 811 -2.11 46.78 -2.49
N THR A 812 -0.96 46.51 -1.88
CA THR A 812 0.31 46.37 -2.59
C THR A 812 0.37 45.07 -3.41
N ILE A 813 -0.01 43.94 -2.83
CA ILE A 813 0.23 42.61 -3.40
C ILE A 813 -0.95 42.10 -4.23
N CYS A 814 -2.19 42.50 -3.93
CA CYS A 814 -3.40 41.97 -4.55
C CYS A 814 -4.16 43.01 -5.40
N ALA A 815 -4.38 44.24 -4.90
CA ALA A 815 -5.20 45.24 -5.59
C ALA A 815 -4.41 46.15 -6.56
N GLY A 816 -3.13 46.38 -6.27
CA GLY A 816 -2.23 47.28 -6.98
C GLY A 816 -2.32 48.73 -6.46
N LYS A 817 -1.35 49.13 -5.63
CA LYS A 817 -1.04 50.55 -5.36
C LYS A 817 0.10 51.00 -6.28
N ASN A 818 -0.12 52.07 -7.05
CA ASN A 818 0.97 52.79 -7.72
C ASN A 818 1.86 53.37 -6.62
N ALA A 819 3.17 53.14 -6.72
CA ALA A 819 4.16 53.53 -5.71
C ALA A 819 4.42 55.06 -5.61
N ASP A 820 3.45 55.91 -5.99
CA ASP A 820 3.61 57.37 -6.10
C ASP A 820 2.72 58.19 -5.14
N ASP A 821 1.93 57.56 -4.25
CA ASP A 821 0.98 58.29 -3.37
C ASP A 821 1.50 58.66 -1.96
N ASP A 822 2.81 58.52 -1.69
CA ASP A 822 3.44 59.11 -0.50
C ASP A 822 4.57 60.08 -0.92
N GLN A 823 4.17 61.27 -1.39
CA GLN A 823 4.98 62.50 -1.38
C GLN A 823 4.21 63.66 -0.76
#